data_AF-E2CJ00-F1
#
_entry.id   AF-E2CJ00-F1
#
_cell.length_a   1.000
_cell.length_b   1.000
_cell.length_c   1.000
_cell.angle_alpha   90.00
_cell.angle_beta   90.00
_cell.angle_gamma   90.00
#
_symmetry.space_group_name_H-M   'P 1'
#
loop_
_entity.id
_entity.type
_entity.pdbx_description
1 polymer ?
#
loop_
_entity_poly.entity_id
_entity_poly.type
_entity_poly.pdbx_seq_one_letter_code
_entity_poly.pdbx_strand_id
1 'polypeptide(L)'
;MESKPSGVPPQGQKRKQEDQGEGPAEKKSRPGYQNLGTVGFVDSGIGGAMAAGLVEGHVREFGSQVALPIGDKHPNQIETFTAQMVAQSLIVDGHEYAIIACNTASCKKEKAVEHLENFIKREAGRSDDESQLSGPARARVLELAAKLEADPDYIKDRVLSIVEPTAERAAQKAVNAFNNGESSYSILIDSTDGTVNSKAYPEAIHAAMVKEGFTPVGEPVVVESKDENGQSAVRKTAYTYRNDKGEEKVVAITSRGNPAWVPAIEAGQLSDPATDGQGTRADELVRNSRARSNELQFGEPNTHLNAAFADPPDLNMLCCTHYPAMRSALQSDYGEDASTEFLQQDEVVRAMVQELQEQEKATVTEKPNKISVRLGDSSVSPDDAEKKKQVIQKVVPGREVEVEPLGEEESDQFQGVRRDMEHNRDDLVRALPDRVKVAMADLKGPSDYTRQEDGAHAGLHVNSNGDLAMDLGEGVFVQVKEELGREGQGVYVVDAGDNSVFRFIRQEDGTFQYEAPARQKAADGTLHVTDDGKKTAWKQDNKNVDPKKRGGSVFVAGIPTSQADPELVRESVEFLQSQGLSPSEIRKQFSVASQAARLVASGETRGIGPLSVAANPGESMFNAATDITQIIVENRDKPMEERQSVGIVSGFTVVDNDGKTKLFGENDGPPGAVMLAKTLIQNGTPATLVMDKGSESSFLAAAKAAGLVVSDGYTDDKNDPNYVPPQQRTFENATLVPGLKIIVVDGEGGVEAAKQQLKESNTGLLISTERPSPNSEGVLSNMRGQPINEFNEDLSGLFEAGEGETLPWKTIGIGDGGNEIGLGTIRAAVEGDKKPDDTPVVNNGQQISARVGTDETILASVSNNGAVFLAALVQGQVNAIDGTGRVPPELTESGEAPPEGYLVTHRDFTEEYKKIIDQMYAEGMSLDGVSKKNDQTVDGRELHRPEGQEPAEIGTPDATHDDMFDEFAKLAA
;
A
#
# COMPACT_ATOMS: atom_id res chain seq x y z
N MET A 1 35.32 -71.47 -26.23
CA MET A 1 34.59 -70.35 -26.85
C MET A 1 35.06 -69.11 -26.13
N GLU A 2 35.86 -68.35 -26.88
CA GLU A 2 36.93 -67.42 -26.51
C GLU A 2 36.37 -66.10 -25.93
N SER A 3 37.04 -65.26 -25.14
CA SER A 3 38.27 -65.26 -24.30
C SER A 3 38.21 -63.88 -23.59
N LYS A 4 38.11 -63.79 -22.25
CA LYS A 4 39.19 -63.56 -21.27
C LYS A 4 39.87 -62.14 -21.31
N PRO A 5 40.51 -61.68 -20.21
CA PRO A 5 40.18 -60.42 -19.52
C PRO A 5 41.40 -59.47 -19.29
N SER A 6 41.22 -58.45 -18.43
CA SER A 6 42.21 -57.81 -17.53
C SER A 6 43.27 -56.84 -18.09
N GLY A 7 43.57 -55.78 -17.31
CA GLY A 7 44.82 -55.03 -17.42
C GLY A 7 44.82 -53.66 -16.71
N VAL A 8 45.39 -53.59 -15.51
CA VAL A 8 45.87 -52.36 -14.83
C VAL A 8 47.42 -52.30 -15.03
N PRO A 9 48.11 -51.20 -14.65
CA PRO A 9 48.56 -50.02 -15.41
C PRO A 9 50.07 -50.12 -15.81
N PRO A 10 50.76 -49.02 -16.21
CA PRO A 10 51.73 -48.47 -15.24
C PRO A 10 51.99 -46.95 -15.29
N GLN A 11 52.58 -46.49 -14.19
CA GLN A 11 53.11 -45.17 -13.89
C GLN A 11 54.22 -44.69 -14.85
N GLY A 12 54.21 -43.38 -15.11
CA GLY A 12 55.38 -42.50 -14.95
C GLY A 12 56.44 -42.47 -16.04
N GLN A 13 56.49 -41.36 -16.80
CA GLN A 13 57.75 -40.74 -17.24
C GLN A 13 57.55 -39.27 -17.66
N LYS A 14 58.21 -38.36 -16.93
CA LYS A 14 58.36 -36.94 -17.28
C LYS A 14 59.19 -36.79 -18.56
N ARG A 15 58.75 -35.98 -19.53
CA ARG A 15 59.62 -35.24 -20.46
C ARG A 15 59.02 -33.89 -20.89
N LYS A 16 59.73 -32.84 -20.45
CA LYS A 16 60.04 -31.53 -21.05
C LYS A 16 59.00 -30.82 -21.95
N GLN A 17 58.65 -29.63 -21.46
CA GLN A 17 58.34 -28.37 -22.18
C GLN A 17 58.67 -28.36 -23.68
N GLU A 18 57.62 -28.15 -24.48
CA GLU A 18 57.67 -27.27 -25.63
C GLU A 18 56.70 -26.13 -25.37
N ASP A 19 57.26 -24.92 -25.38
CA ASP A 19 56.61 -23.64 -25.29
C ASP A 19 55.97 -23.34 -26.66
N GLN A 20 54.66 -23.51 -26.75
CA GLN A 20 53.85 -22.94 -27.83
C GLN A 20 52.85 -22.01 -27.17
N GLY A 21 53.02 -20.72 -27.43
CA GLY A 21 52.17 -19.67 -26.92
C GLY A 21 50.71 -19.98 -27.18
N GLU A 22 49.98 -20.26 -26.11
CA GLU A 22 48.53 -20.21 -26.12
C GLU A 22 48.15 -18.74 -26.23
N GLY A 23 47.52 -18.37 -27.36
CA GLY A 23 46.72 -17.16 -27.44
C GLY A 23 45.61 -17.17 -26.38
N PRO A 24 44.93 -16.03 -26.16
CA PRO A 24 43.99 -15.89 -25.06
C PRO A 24 42.96 -17.02 -25.13
N ALA A 25 42.95 -17.87 -24.11
CA ALA A 25 42.03 -18.97 -24.00
C ALA A 25 40.60 -18.43 -24.12
N GLU A 26 39.84 -18.87 -25.14
CA GLU A 26 38.40 -18.74 -25.13
C GLU A 26 37.90 -19.34 -23.80
N LYS A 27 37.48 -18.47 -22.87
CA LYS A 27 36.86 -18.88 -21.60
C LYS A 27 35.59 -19.64 -21.95
N LYS A 28 35.69 -20.98 -22.01
CA LYS A 28 34.56 -21.88 -22.25
C LYS A 28 33.52 -21.68 -21.14
N SER A 29 32.25 -21.64 -21.54
CA SER A 29 31.07 -21.56 -20.69
C SER A 29 31.11 -22.54 -19.51
N ARG A 30 30.60 -22.10 -18.34
CA ARG A 30 30.48 -22.94 -17.14
C ARG A 30 29.55 -24.13 -17.41
N PRO A 31 29.90 -25.36 -16.99
CA PRO A 31 29.03 -26.52 -17.14
C PRO A 31 27.69 -26.29 -16.42
N GLY A 32 26.56 -26.50 -17.11
CA GLY A 32 25.22 -26.36 -16.53
C GLY A 32 24.55 -25.00 -16.71
N TYR A 33 25.25 -23.99 -17.23
CA TYR A 33 24.70 -22.67 -17.51
C TYR A 33 24.68 -22.38 -19.02
N GLN A 34 23.65 -21.69 -19.51
CA GLN A 34 23.63 -21.17 -20.87
C GLN A 34 24.82 -20.21 -21.08
N ASN A 35 25.34 -20.10 -22.31
CA ASN A 35 26.52 -19.26 -22.63
C ASN A 35 26.16 -17.74 -22.58
N LEU A 36 26.11 -17.18 -21.37
CA LEU A 36 25.44 -15.91 -21.02
C LEU A 36 26.35 -14.70 -20.89
N GLY A 37 27.66 -14.87 -21.07
CA GLY A 37 28.64 -13.83 -20.73
C GLY A 37 28.93 -13.75 -19.23
N THR A 38 29.99 -13.02 -18.88
CA THR A 38 30.54 -12.97 -17.51
C THR A 38 29.92 -11.90 -16.62
N VAL A 39 29.13 -10.97 -17.17
CA VAL A 39 28.57 -9.81 -16.46
C VAL A 39 27.06 -9.79 -16.62
N GLY A 40 26.32 -9.77 -15.51
CA GLY A 40 24.86 -9.59 -15.48
C GLY A 40 24.49 -8.17 -15.04
N PHE A 41 23.36 -7.65 -15.52
CA PHE A 41 22.85 -6.34 -15.14
C PHE A 41 21.56 -6.51 -14.36
N VAL A 42 21.49 -5.89 -13.19
CA VAL A 42 20.32 -5.97 -12.32
C VAL A 42 19.68 -4.59 -12.19
N ASP A 43 18.39 -4.52 -12.48
CA ASP A 43 17.60 -3.30 -12.37
C ASP A 43 16.27 -3.60 -11.68
N SER A 44 15.64 -2.58 -11.12
CA SER A 44 14.33 -2.77 -10.52
C SER A 44 13.27 -3.11 -11.56
N GLY A 45 13.42 -2.70 -12.83
CA GLY A 45 12.40 -2.92 -13.86
C GLY A 45 12.93 -3.00 -15.27
N ILE A 46 12.29 -2.27 -16.20
CA ILE A 46 12.70 -2.24 -17.63
C ILE A 46 13.62 -1.05 -17.96
N GLY A 47 13.85 -0.15 -16.99
CA GLY A 47 14.72 1.01 -17.17
C GLY A 47 16.16 0.58 -17.38
N GLY A 48 16.62 -0.44 -16.68
CA GLY A 48 17.92 -1.04 -16.88
C GLY A 48 18.12 -1.51 -18.32
N ALA A 49 17.08 -1.96 -19.03
CA ALA A 49 17.13 -2.38 -20.43
C ALA A 49 17.48 -1.22 -21.33
N MET A 50 16.95 -0.03 -20.99
CA MET A 50 17.24 1.21 -21.70
C MET A 50 18.70 1.61 -21.52
N ALA A 51 19.23 1.49 -20.30
CA ALA A 51 20.65 1.75 -20.01
C ALA A 51 21.58 0.68 -20.62
N ALA A 52 21.19 -0.59 -20.53
CA ALA A 52 21.88 -1.77 -21.02
C ALA A 52 21.94 -1.83 -22.55
N GLY A 53 20.85 -1.47 -23.23
CA GLY A 53 20.72 -1.56 -24.68
C GLY A 53 21.67 -0.65 -25.47
N LEU A 54 22.28 0.30 -24.76
CA LEU A 54 23.28 1.20 -25.28
C LEU A 54 24.69 0.58 -25.16
N VAL A 55 24.93 -0.38 -24.27
CA VAL A 55 26.21 -1.10 -24.13
C VAL A 55 26.39 -2.17 -25.22
N GLU A 56 27.63 -2.42 -25.66
CA GLU A 56 27.92 -3.44 -26.68
C GLU A 56 28.07 -4.84 -26.05
N GLY A 57 27.28 -5.82 -26.52
CA GLY A 57 27.37 -7.22 -26.10
C GLY A 57 26.00 -7.90 -25.98
N HIS A 58 25.97 -9.19 -25.62
CA HIS A 58 24.75 -9.82 -25.11
C HIS A 58 24.52 -9.34 -23.69
N VAL A 59 23.72 -8.28 -23.54
CA VAL A 59 23.32 -7.81 -22.22
C VAL A 59 22.04 -8.53 -21.82
N ARG A 60 22.12 -9.27 -20.70
CA ARG A 60 20.94 -9.79 -20.01
C ARG A 60 20.64 -8.89 -18.82
N GLU A 61 19.45 -8.33 -18.84
CA GLU A 61 18.91 -7.53 -17.76
C GLU A 61 17.85 -8.34 -16.99
N PHE A 62 17.90 -8.20 -15.67
CA PHE A 62 16.93 -8.78 -14.75
C PHE A 62 16.10 -7.68 -14.09
N GLY A 63 14.79 -7.76 -14.28
CA GLY A 63 13.80 -6.91 -13.62
C GLY A 63 12.88 -7.74 -12.73
N SER A 64 12.76 -7.35 -11.45
CA SER A 64 11.79 -7.95 -10.53
C SER A 64 10.45 -7.23 -10.67
N GLN A 65 9.50 -7.82 -11.41
CA GLN A 65 8.15 -7.25 -11.54
C GLN A 65 7.38 -7.19 -10.21
N VAL A 66 7.80 -8.00 -9.23
CA VAL A 66 7.18 -8.03 -7.90
C VAL A 66 7.73 -6.90 -7.00
N ALA A 67 8.85 -6.28 -7.37
CA ALA A 67 9.53 -5.22 -6.60
C ALA A 67 9.45 -3.83 -7.24
N LEU A 68 8.58 -3.63 -8.24
CA LEU A 68 8.40 -2.33 -8.90
C LEU A 68 7.26 -1.47 -8.33
N PRO A 69 7.39 -0.14 -8.41
CA PRO A 69 8.65 0.60 -8.42
C PRO A 69 9.38 0.44 -7.08
N ILE A 70 10.71 0.34 -7.09
CA ILE A 70 11.51 0.22 -5.85
C ILE A 70 11.79 1.59 -5.20
N GLY A 71 11.64 2.67 -5.98
CA GLY A 71 11.91 4.05 -5.59
C GLY A 71 11.15 4.53 -4.35
N ASP A 72 9.96 3.98 -4.15
CA ASP A 72 9.01 4.41 -3.11
C ASP A 72 8.91 3.41 -1.94
N LYS A 73 9.77 2.37 -1.93
CA LYS A 73 9.75 1.31 -0.92
C LYS A 73 10.58 1.67 0.32
N HIS A 74 10.30 1.02 1.44
CA HIS A 74 11.06 1.23 2.68
C HIS A 74 12.52 0.78 2.50
N PRO A 75 13.52 1.50 3.07
CA PRO A 75 14.94 1.18 2.94
C PRO A 75 15.33 -0.31 3.08
N ASN A 76 14.82 -1.00 4.11
CA ASN A 76 15.11 -2.42 4.36
C ASN A 76 14.54 -3.35 3.26
N GLN A 77 13.42 -2.96 2.63
CA GLN A 77 12.86 -3.70 1.50
C GLN A 77 13.73 -3.53 0.26
N ILE A 78 14.24 -2.31 0.02
CA ILE A 78 15.16 -2.04 -1.09
C ILE A 78 16.43 -2.89 -0.95
N GLU A 79 16.98 -2.99 0.25
CA GLU A 79 18.17 -3.81 0.57
C GLU A 79 17.95 -5.29 0.25
N THR A 80 16.81 -5.85 0.68
CA THR A 80 16.47 -7.26 0.47
C THR A 80 16.20 -7.56 -1.01
N PHE A 81 15.42 -6.71 -1.69
CA PHE A 81 15.14 -6.89 -3.13
C PHE A 81 16.42 -6.73 -3.96
N THR A 82 17.30 -5.82 -3.58
CA THR A 82 18.61 -5.68 -4.24
C THR A 82 19.44 -6.94 -4.07
N ALA A 83 19.47 -7.53 -2.86
CA ALA A 83 20.18 -8.78 -2.62
C ALA A 83 19.61 -9.93 -3.47
N GLN A 84 18.29 -10.04 -3.59
CA GLN A 84 17.63 -11.07 -4.41
C GLN A 84 17.97 -10.92 -5.89
N MET A 85 17.94 -9.71 -6.45
CA MET A 85 18.30 -9.47 -7.86
C MET A 85 19.76 -9.83 -8.14
N VAL A 86 20.68 -9.45 -7.22
CA VAL A 86 22.10 -9.81 -7.34
C VAL A 86 22.31 -11.32 -7.18
N ALA A 87 21.57 -11.97 -6.27
CA ALA A 87 21.61 -13.41 -6.07
C ALA A 87 21.21 -14.16 -7.35
N GLN A 88 20.14 -13.73 -8.00
CA GLN A 88 19.72 -14.30 -9.27
C GLN A 88 20.86 -14.25 -10.29
N SER A 89 21.44 -13.06 -10.51
CA SER A 89 22.55 -12.87 -11.46
C SER A 89 23.77 -13.74 -11.15
N LEU A 90 24.25 -13.76 -9.90
CA LEU A 90 25.49 -14.46 -9.54
C LEU A 90 25.30 -15.98 -9.33
N ILE A 91 24.11 -16.41 -8.93
CA ILE A 91 23.80 -17.79 -8.48
C ILE A 91 22.94 -18.54 -9.50
N VAL A 92 21.78 -18.01 -9.87
CA VAL A 92 20.81 -18.67 -10.76
C VAL A 92 21.26 -18.58 -12.22
N ASP A 93 21.86 -17.46 -12.63
CA ASP A 93 22.37 -17.27 -14.00
C ASP A 93 23.88 -17.55 -14.12
N GLY A 94 24.58 -17.61 -13.00
CA GLY A 94 25.98 -18.01 -12.93
C GLY A 94 26.96 -16.97 -13.48
N HIS A 95 26.58 -15.69 -13.53
CA HIS A 95 27.47 -14.59 -13.88
C HIS A 95 28.64 -14.47 -12.88
N GLU A 96 29.73 -13.85 -13.33
CA GLU A 96 30.90 -13.60 -12.47
C GLU A 96 30.86 -12.22 -11.83
N TYR A 97 30.27 -11.24 -12.51
CA TYR A 97 30.04 -9.89 -12.02
C TYR A 97 28.56 -9.53 -12.17
N ALA A 98 28.04 -8.76 -11.22
CA ALA A 98 26.71 -8.15 -11.29
C ALA A 98 26.86 -6.62 -11.20
N ILE A 99 26.34 -5.90 -12.20
CA ILE A 99 26.24 -4.44 -12.18
C ILE A 99 24.82 -4.08 -11.77
N ILE A 100 24.67 -3.42 -10.62
CA ILE A 100 23.39 -2.86 -10.16
C ILE A 100 23.14 -1.60 -10.97
N ALA A 101 22.37 -1.69 -12.05
CA ALA A 101 22.05 -0.57 -12.93
C ALA A 101 21.00 0.37 -12.31
N CYS A 102 20.13 -0.14 -11.43
CA CYS A 102 19.15 0.68 -10.72
C CYS A 102 19.86 1.65 -9.76
N ASN A 103 19.58 2.93 -9.89
CA ASN A 103 20.20 3.98 -9.06
C ASN A 103 19.73 3.87 -7.60
N THR A 104 18.43 3.63 -7.39
CA THR A 104 17.85 3.45 -6.06
C THR A 104 18.43 2.21 -5.36
N ALA A 105 18.54 1.08 -6.07
CA ALA A 105 19.13 -0.15 -5.55
C ALA A 105 20.63 0.01 -5.27
N SER A 106 21.34 0.75 -6.13
CA SER A 106 22.78 1.04 -5.96
C SER A 106 23.07 1.76 -4.64
N CYS A 107 22.16 2.62 -4.17
CA CYS A 107 22.28 3.30 -2.88
C CYS A 107 22.26 2.33 -1.68
N LYS A 108 21.93 1.05 -1.91
CA LYS A 108 21.78 -0.01 -0.91
C LYS A 108 22.74 -1.18 -1.11
N LYS A 109 23.75 -1.02 -1.96
CA LYS A 109 24.71 -2.08 -2.33
C LYS A 109 25.32 -2.78 -1.12
N GLU A 110 25.81 -2.04 -0.12
CA GLU A 110 26.56 -2.60 1.01
C GLU A 110 25.71 -3.59 1.81
N LYS A 111 24.48 -3.17 2.14
CA LYS A 111 23.51 -4.00 2.86
C LYS A 111 23.01 -5.18 2.02
N ALA A 112 22.81 -4.96 0.73
CA ALA A 112 22.45 -6.04 -0.19
C ALA A 112 23.54 -7.13 -0.29
N VAL A 113 24.82 -6.73 -0.35
CA VAL A 113 25.96 -7.66 -0.33
C VAL A 113 26.01 -8.42 0.99
N GLU A 114 25.80 -7.75 2.12
CA GLU A 114 25.73 -8.40 3.45
C GLU A 114 24.63 -9.49 3.49
N HIS A 115 23.42 -9.18 3.00
CA HIS A 115 22.34 -10.15 2.91
C HIS A 115 22.69 -11.35 2.01
N LEU A 116 23.32 -11.08 0.87
CA LEU A 116 23.73 -12.11 -0.08
C LEU A 116 24.83 -13.02 0.50
N GLU A 117 25.84 -12.47 1.15
CA GLU A 117 26.89 -13.25 1.80
C GLU A 117 26.35 -14.14 2.92
N ASN A 118 25.42 -13.61 3.72
CA ASN A 118 24.75 -14.38 4.76
C ASN A 118 23.93 -15.53 4.17
N PHE A 119 23.22 -15.28 3.07
CA PHE A 119 22.53 -16.32 2.32
C PHE A 119 23.50 -17.40 1.82
N ILE A 120 24.58 -17.02 1.14
CA ILE A 120 25.57 -17.97 0.59
C ILE A 120 26.16 -18.85 1.70
N LYS A 121 26.57 -18.26 2.83
CA LYS A 121 27.16 -18.99 3.97
C LYS A 121 26.17 -19.99 4.57
N ARG A 122 24.91 -19.56 4.78
CA ARG A 122 23.86 -20.43 5.35
C ARG A 122 23.52 -21.57 4.40
N GLU A 123 23.29 -21.24 3.15
CA GLU A 123 22.85 -22.19 2.14
C GLU A 123 23.94 -23.25 1.91
N ALA A 124 25.21 -22.85 1.83
CA ALA A 124 26.34 -23.79 1.74
C ALA A 124 26.44 -24.77 2.93
N GLY A 125 25.91 -24.40 4.11
CA GLY A 125 25.89 -25.24 5.30
C GLY A 125 24.77 -26.28 5.34
N ARG A 126 23.77 -26.21 4.45
CA ARG A 126 22.63 -27.16 4.41
C ARG A 126 22.99 -28.49 3.74
N SER A 127 22.30 -29.56 4.10
CA SER A 127 22.34 -30.81 3.31
C SER A 127 21.54 -30.67 2.01
N ASP A 128 21.76 -31.56 1.03
CA ASP A 128 21.04 -31.51 -0.26
C ASP A 128 19.52 -31.66 -0.08
N ASP A 129 19.05 -32.42 0.93
CA ASP A 129 17.63 -32.61 1.23
C ASP A 129 16.99 -31.39 1.94
N GLU A 130 17.80 -30.50 2.53
CA GLU A 130 17.35 -29.29 3.24
C GLU A 130 17.40 -28.03 2.35
N SER A 131 18.13 -28.10 1.24
CA SER A 131 18.31 -26.99 0.31
C SER A 131 17.09 -26.81 -0.58
N GLN A 132 16.62 -25.57 -0.72
CA GLN A 132 15.63 -25.22 -1.74
C GLN A 132 16.25 -25.00 -3.13
N LEU A 133 17.60 -25.04 -3.21
CA LEU A 133 18.34 -24.95 -4.46
C LEU A 133 18.74 -26.34 -4.94
N SER A 134 18.58 -26.59 -6.24
CA SER A 134 19.02 -27.84 -6.86
C SER A 134 19.92 -27.56 -8.07
N GLY A 135 20.63 -28.59 -8.53
CA GLY A 135 21.38 -28.53 -9.78
C GLY A 135 22.48 -27.45 -9.83
N PRO A 136 22.57 -26.66 -10.92
CA PRO A 136 23.64 -25.66 -11.11
C PRO A 136 23.69 -24.58 -10.04
N ALA A 137 22.54 -24.04 -9.60
CA ALA A 137 22.47 -22.97 -8.60
C ALA A 137 23.07 -23.41 -7.25
N ARG A 138 22.79 -24.65 -6.81
CA ARG A 138 23.38 -25.23 -5.60
C ARG A 138 24.91 -25.33 -5.70
N ALA A 139 25.41 -25.82 -6.83
CA ALA A 139 26.86 -25.91 -7.07
C ALA A 139 27.52 -24.53 -7.05
N ARG A 140 26.83 -23.50 -7.56
CA ARG A 140 27.32 -22.12 -7.57
C ARG A 140 27.37 -21.51 -6.17
N VAL A 141 26.38 -21.76 -5.32
CA VAL A 141 26.44 -21.35 -3.90
C VAL A 141 27.67 -21.93 -3.21
N LEU A 142 27.92 -23.23 -3.38
CA LEU A 142 29.07 -23.90 -2.77
C LEU A 142 30.41 -23.32 -3.29
N GLU A 143 30.50 -23.02 -4.58
CA GLU A 143 31.66 -22.35 -5.17
C GLU A 143 31.86 -20.96 -4.56
N LEU A 144 30.81 -20.14 -4.50
CA LEU A 144 30.88 -18.78 -3.95
C LEU A 144 31.22 -18.78 -2.46
N ALA A 145 30.69 -19.73 -1.69
CA ALA A 145 31.00 -19.88 -0.28
C ALA A 145 32.48 -20.20 -0.05
N ALA A 146 33.06 -21.13 -0.82
CA ALA A 146 34.48 -21.46 -0.73
C ALA A 146 35.39 -20.27 -1.09
N LYS A 147 34.97 -19.43 -2.05
CA LYS A 147 35.72 -18.24 -2.43
C LYS A 147 35.58 -17.11 -1.42
N LEU A 148 34.39 -16.93 -0.85
CA LEU A 148 34.14 -15.98 0.23
C LEU A 148 34.91 -16.35 1.52
N GLU A 149 35.12 -17.64 1.77
CA GLU A 149 35.97 -18.12 2.87
C GLU A 149 37.46 -17.78 2.63
N ALA A 150 37.92 -17.86 1.37
CA ALA A 150 39.30 -17.53 1.01
C ALA A 150 39.56 -16.01 0.93
N ASP A 151 38.54 -15.22 0.59
CA ASP A 151 38.60 -13.78 0.40
C ASP A 151 37.27 -13.14 0.86
N PRO A 152 37.24 -12.50 2.05
CA PRO A 152 36.02 -11.90 2.59
C PRO A 152 35.40 -10.80 1.73
N ASP A 153 36.18 -10.16 0.85
CA ASP A 153 35.69 -9.11 -0.05
C ASP A 153 35.27 -9.69 -1.43
N TYR A 154 35.32 -11.02 -1.62
CA TYR A 154 35.12 -11.66 -2.93
C TYR A 154 33.79 -11.29 -3.59
N ILE A 155 32.68 -11.29 -2.83
CA ILE A 155 31.34 -10.94 -3.34
C ILE A 155 31.24 -9.45 -3.56
N LYS A 156 31.70 -8.63 -2.61
CA LYS A 156 31.72 -7.18 -2.70
C LYS A 156 32.47 -6.66 -3.95
N ASP A 157 33.57 -7.30 -4.32
CA ASP A 157 34.38 -6.97 -5.52
C ASP A 157 33.69 -7.35 -6.84
N ARG A 158 32.63 -8.17 -6.78
CA ARG A 158 31.87 -8.65 -7.94
C ARG A 158 30.52 -8.00 -8.10
N VAL A 159 30.05 -7.29 -7.08
CA VAL A 159 28.82 -6.51 -7.11
C VAL A 159 29.18 -5.04 -7.28
N LEU A 160 28.95 -4.50 -8.48
CA LEU A 160 29.30 -3.13 -8.85
C LEU A 160 28.06 -2.24 -8.81
N SER A 161 28.19 -1.04 -8.28
CA SER A 161 27.14 0.00 -8.23
C SER A 161 27.50 1.12 -9.22
N ILE A 162 26.50 1.81 -9.76
CA ILE A 162 26.73 2.92 -10.69
C ILE A 162 26.96 4.26 -9.98
N VAL A 163 26.59 4.38 -8.70
CA VAL A 163 26.60 5.67 -7.98
C VAL A 163 28.01 6.25 -7.93
N GLU A 164 29.00 5.46 -7.54
CA GLU A 164 30.37 5.91 -7.34
C GLU A 164 31.03 6.29 -8.69
N PRO A 165 31.00 5.46 -9.75
CA PRO A 165 31.54 5.85 -11.05
C PRO A 165 30.85 7.07 -11.68
N THR A 166 29.55 7.26 -11.41
CA THR A 166 28.80 8.44 -11.86
C THR A 166 29.23 9.70 -11.07
N ALA A 167 29.41 9.57 -9.75
CA ALA A 167 29.89 10.65 -8.89
C ALA A 167 31.34 11.06 -9.18
N GLU A 168 32.24 10.11 -9.44
CA GLU A 168 33.63 10.37 -9.80
C GLU A 168 33.73 11.20 -11.10
N ARG A 169 32.91 10.89 -12.11
CA ARG A 169 32.84 11.68 -13.35
C ARG A 169 32.32 13.10 -13.10
N ALA A 170 31.31 13.25 -12.25
CA ALA A 170 30.79 14.57 -11.89
C ALA A 170 31.84 15.41 -11.12
N ALA A 171 32.57 14.80 -10.19
CA ALA A 171 33.67 15.45 -9.48
C ALA A 171 34.79 15.85 -10.44
N GLN A 172 35.18 14.98 -11.38
CA GLN A 172 36.22 15.31 -12.36
C GLN A 172 35.85 16.53 -13.22
N LYS A 173 34.56 16.69 -13.58
CA LYS A 173 34.08 17.87 -14.30
C LYS A 173 34.20 19.14 -13.46
N ALA A 174 33.84 19.09 -12.18
CA ALA A 174 34.04 20.20 -11.25
C ALA A 174 35.52 20.56 -11.08
N VAL A 175 36.39 19.56 -10.91
CA VAL A 175 37.86 19.74 -10.82
C VAL A 175 38.41 20.42 -12.07
N ASN A 176 37.97 19.98 -13.26
CA ASN A 176 38.38 20.60 -14.53
C ASN A 176 37.93 22.06 -14.63
N ALA A 177 36.71 22.38 -14.22
CA ALA A 177 36.22 23.75 -14.16
C ALA A 177 37.05 24.63 -13.21
N PHE A 178 37.38 24.12 -12.01
CA PHE A 178 38.22 24.84 -11.05
C PHE A 178 39.65 25.06 -11.55
N ASN A 179 40.21 24.08 -12.27
CA ASN A 179 41.53 24.22 -12.91
C ASN A 179 41.51 25.27 -14.03
N ASN A 180 40.36 25.47 -14.67
CA ASN A 180 40.14 26.51 -15.68
C ASN A 180 39.84 27.90 -15.09
N GLY A 181 39.80 28.03 -13.76
CA GLY A 181 39.65 29.30 -13.05
C GLY A 181 38.29 29.54 -12.42
N GLU A 182 37.32 28.64 -12.58
CA GLU A 182 36.00 28.80 -11.96
C GLU A 182 36.08 28.76 -10.43
N SER A 183 35.20 29.51 -9.77
CA SER A 183 35.07 29.56 -8.30
C SER A 183 33.98 28.63 -7.78
N SER A 184 33.01 28.28 -8.63
CA SER A 184 31.88 27.42 -8.29
C SER A 184 31.52 26.51 -9.46
N TYR A 185 30.90 25.38 -9.17
CA TYR A 185 30.39 24.46 -10.18
C TYR A 185 29.03 23.90 -9.73
N SER A 186 28.00 24.10 -10.55
CA SER A 186 26.61 23.73 -10.29
C SER A 186 26.29 22.36 -10.90
N ILE A 187 25.88 21.42 -10.04
CA ILE A 187 25.50 20.07 -10.41
C ILE A 187 24.01 19.88 -10.07
N LEU A 188 23.21 19.50 -11.05
CA LEU A 188 21.84 19.03 -10.86
C LEU A 188 21.81 17.51 -10.95
N ILE A 189 21.15 16.85 -10.00
CA ILE A 189 20.89 15.42 -9.98
C ILE A 189 19.39 15.23 -10.11
N ASP A 190 18.95 14.79 -11.29
CA ASP A 190 17.58 14.35 -11.54
C ASP A 190 17.48 12.85 -11.24
N SER A 191 16.71 12.46 -10.22
CA SER A 191 16.53 11.05 -9.85
C SER A 191 15.12 10.74 -9.30
N THR A 192 14.93 9.54 -8.74
CA THR A 192 13.77 9.14 -7.94
C THR A 192 13.91 9.65 -6.50
N ASP A 193 12.81 9.73 -5.75
CA ASP A 193 12.81 10.21 -4.36
C ASP A 193 13.69 9.34 -3.45
N GLY A 194 13.65 8.01 -3.57
CA GLY A 194 14.52 7.11 -2.81
C GLY A 194 16.02 7.41 -2.98
N THR A 195 16.46 7.76 -4.19
CA THR A 195 17.86 8.14 -4.46
C THR A 195 18.19 9.49 -3.85
N VAL A 196 17.31 10.49 -3.97
CA VAL A 196 17.53 11.83 -3.38
C VAL A 196 17.60 11.75 -1.86
N ASN A 197 16.71 10.98 -1.25
CA ASN A 197 16.65 10.76 0.20
C ASN A 197 17.85 9.99 0.74
N SER A 198 18.46 9.11 -0.06
CA SER A 198 19.66 8.35 0.34
C SER A 198 20.91 9.21 0.54
N LYS A 199 20.97 10.40 -0.09
CA LYS A 199 22.16 11.28 -0.15
C LYS A 199 23.40 10.66 -0.79
N ALA A 200 23.28 9.47 -1.39
CA ALA A 200 24.42 8.71 -1.90
C ALA A 200 25.24 9.48 -2.94
N TYR A 201 24.59 10.20 -3.86
CA TYR A 201 25.30 11.00 -4.87
C TYR A 201 26.06 12.20 -4.30
N PRO A 202 25.43 13.12 -3.51
CA PRO A 202 26.18 14.19 -2.86
C PRO A 202 27.38 13.72 -2.03
N GLU A 203 27.22 12.62 -1.28
CA GLU A 203 28.29 12.05 -0.45
C GLU A 203 29.40 11.42 -1.30
N ALA A 204 29.05 10.68 -2.36
CA ALA A 204 30.03 10.10 -3.28
C ALA A 204 30.79 11.18 -4.07
N ILE A 205 30.12 12.26 -4.49
CA ILE A 205 30.77 13.40 -5.15
C ILE A 205 31.75 14.07 -4.18
N HIS A 206 31.34 14.25 -2.92
CA HIS A 206 32.21 14.78 -1.88
C HIS A 206 33.47 13.91 -1.68
N ALA A 207 33.30 12.60 -1.55
CA ALA A 207 34.41 11.66 -1.41
C ALA A 207 35.35 11.71 -2.63
N ALA A 208 34.80 11.79 -3.85
CA ALA A 208 35.59 11.92 -5.08
C ALA A 208 36.36 13.25 -5.13
N MET A 209 35.76 14.39 -4.75
CA MET A 209 36.46 15.68 -4.66
C MET A 209 37.65 15.62 -3.69
N VAL A 210 37.48 14.98 -2.53
CA VAL A 210 38.56 14.78 -1.55
C VAL A 210 39.69 13.92 -2.12
N LYS A 211 39.34 12.85 -2.86
CA LYS A 211 40.31 11.98 -3.56
C LYS A 211 41.12 12.74 -4.61
N GLU A 212 40.50 13.72 -5.28
CA GLU A 212 41.16 14.63 -6.23
C GLU A 212 42.00 15.75 -5.57
N GLY A 213 42.15 15.72 -4.23
CA GLY A 213 43.04 16.63 -3.50
C GLY A 213 42.41 17.94 -3.03
N PHE A 214 41.08 18.07 -3.08
CA PHE A 214 40.35 19.22 -2.55
C PHE A 214 40.04 19.04 -1.07
N THR A 215 40.49 19.98 -0.22
CA THR A 215 40.32 19.88 1.24
C THR A 215 39.00 20.53 1.67
N PRO A 216 38.08 19.83 2.37
CA PRO A 216 36.81 20.41 2.81
C PRO A 216 37.00 21.58 3.79
N VAL A 217 36.14 22.60 3.68
CA VAL A 217 36.11 23.78 4.56
C VAL A 217 34.78 23.79 5.31
N GLY A 218 34.79 23.26 6.53
CA GLY A 218 33.59 23.16 7.36
C GLY A 218 32.61 22.07 6.90
N GLU A 219 31.45 22.04 7.55
CA GLU A 219 30.35 21.15 7.21
C GLU A 219 29.59 21.67 5.97
N PRO A 220 29.01 20.78 5.15
CA PRO A 220 28.19 21.21 4.01
C PRO A 220 26.97 22.03 4.47
N VAL A 221 26.65 23.07 3.71
CA VAL A 221 25.44 23.86 3.95
C VAL A 221 24.29 23.27 3.15
N VAL A 222 23.22 22.87 3.86
CA VAL A 222 22.08 22.18 3.26
C VAL A 222 20.81 23.00 3.45
N VAL A 223 20.02 23.10 2.39
CA VAL A 223 18.61 23.49 2.46
C VAL A 223 17.79 22.45 1.70
N GLU A 224 16.68 22.03 2.26
CA GLU A 224 15.82 21.02 1.65
C GLU A 224 14.36 21.47 1.74
N SER A 225 13.61 21.26 0.67
CA SER A 225 12.16 21.20 0.75
C SER A 225 11.80 19.78 1.13
N LYS A 226 11.05 19.66 2.22
CA LYS A 226 10.43 18.40 2.59
C LYS A 226 9.01 18.38 2.06
N ASP A 227 8.59 17.25 1.55
CA ASP A 227 7.18 16.97 1.41
C ASP A 227 6.56 16.73 2.80
N GLU A 228 5.25 16.55 2.80
CA GLU A 228 4.41 16.27 3.96
C GLU A 228 4.73 14.95 4.69
N ASN A 229 5.44 14.02 4.05
CA ASN A 229 5.96 12.78 4.67
C ASN A 229 7.37 12.98 5.27
N GLY A 230 7.90 14.21 5.23
CA GLY A 230 9.24 14.53 5.71
C GLY A 230 10.37 14.08 4.78
N GLN A 231 10.05 13.61 3.56
CA GLN A 231 11.02 13.21 2.55
C GLN A 231 11.48 14.43 1.72
N SER A 232 12.73 14.43 1.28
CA SER A 232 13.32 15.52 0.50
C SER A 232 12.84 15.49 -0.95
N ALA A 233 11.96 16.41 -1.34
CA ALA A 233 11.54 16.58 -2.73
C ALA A 233 12.63 17.31 -3.56
N VAL A 234 13.24 18.35 -2.98
CA VAL A 234 14.42 19.03 -3.52
C VAL A 234 15.40 19.30 -2.39
N ARG A 235 16.69 19.04 -2.63
CA ARG A 235 17.78 19.30 -1.69
C ARG A 235 18.89 20.08 -2.39
N LYS A 236 19.25 21.24 -1.84
CA LYS A 236 20.44 22.00 -2.26
C LYS A 236 21.53 21.82 -1.21
N THR A 237 22.68 21.32 -1.63
CA THR A 237 23.86 21.08 -0.79
C THR A 237 25.04 21.85 -1.36
N ALA A 238 25.64 22.73 -0.58
CA ALA A 238 26.84 23.46 -0.95
C ALA A 238 28.03 22.89 -0.17
N TYR A 239 29.01 22.36 -0.89
CA TYR A 239 30.30 21.95 -0.34
C TYR A 239 31.35 23.00 -0.67
N THR A 240 32.04 23.52 0.34
CA THR A 240 33.18 24.42 0.16
C THR A 240 34.47 23.64 0.34
N TYR A 241 35.39 23.79 -0.60
CA TYR A 241 36.70 23.17 -0.58
C TYR A 241 37.81 24.21 -0.71
N ARG A 242 39.02 23.84 -0.29
CA ARG A 242 40.26 24.56 -0.56
C ARG A 242 41.13 23.73 -1.49
N ASN A 243 41.54 24.32 -2.62
CA ASN A 243 42.48 23.69 -3.54
C ASN A 243 43.94 23.80 -3.03
N ASP A 244 44.87 23.22 -3.78
CA ASP A 244 46.32 23.24 -3.52
C ASP A 244 46.91 24.66 -3.44
N LYS A 245 46.29 25.63 -4.10
CA LYS A 245 46.66 27.06 -4.06
C LYS A 245 46.06 27.83 -2.88
N GLY A 246 45.24 27.19 -2.06
CA GLY A 246 44.58 27.82 -0.92
C GLY A 246 43.30 28.60 -1.26
N GLU A 247 42.82 28.51 -2.51
CA GLU A 247 41.60 29.17 -2.97
C GLU A 247 40.36 28.38 -2.57
N GLU A 248 39.30 29.09 -2.17
CA GLU A 248 38.02 28.45 -1.85
C GLU A 248 37.19 28.22 -3.13
N LYS A 249 36.65 27.00 -3.24
CA LYS A 249 35.87 26.52 -4.39
C LYS A 249 34.57 25.91 -3.88
N VAL A 250 33.46 26.16 -4.57
CA VAL A 250 32.14 25.68 -4.14
C VAL A 250 31.58 24.68 -5.15
N VAL A 251 31.23 23.48 -4.70
CA VAL A 251 30.40 22.55 -5.47
C VAL A 251 28.97 22.67 -4.98
N ALA A 252 28.09 23.17 -5.83
CA ALA A 252 26.68 23.42 -5.53
C ALA A 252 25.81 22.32 -6.15
N ILE A 253 25.25 21.45 -5.31
CA ILE A 253 24.51 20.26 -5.75
C ILE A 253 23.03 20.46 -5.49
N THR A 254 22.21 20.46 -6.54
CA THR A 254 20.75 20.35 -6.44
C THR A 254 20.36 18.90 -6.70
N SER A 255 19.76 18.21 -5.73
CA SER A 255 19.16 16.88 -5.91
C SER A 255 17.65 17.01 -5.98
N ARG A 256 17.04 16.45 -7.02
CA ARG A 256 15.63 16.63 -7.34
C ARG A 256 14.95 15.30 -7.66
N GLY A 257 13.88 15.03 -6.92
CA GLY A 257 13.07 13.84 -7.06
C GLY A 257 11.94 14.03 -8.09
N ASN A 258 11.84 13.11 -9.05
CA ASN A 258 10.87 13.17 -10.16
C ASN A 258 9.99 11.91 -10.25
N PRO A 259 9.18 11.60 -9.23
CA PRO A 259 8.41 10.35 -9.17
C PRO A 259 7.45 10.17 -10.36
N ALA A 260 6.93 11.26 -10.93
CA ALA A 260 6.03 11.23 -12.09
C ALA A 260 6.70 10.89 -13.43
N TRP A 261 8.04 10.96 -13.53
CA TRP A 261 8.74 10.74 -14.81
C TRP A 261 8.76 9.26 -15.18
N VAL A 262 9.02 8.35 -14.23
CA VAL A 262 9.10 6.90 -14.50
C VAL A 262 7.76 6.36 -15.05
N PRO A 263 6.59 6.58 -14.40
CA PRO A 263 5.32 6.11 -14.93
C PRO A 263 4.97 6.68 -16.31
N ALA A 264 5.27 7.96 -16.55
CA ALA A 264 5.01 8.60 -17.84
C ALA A 264 5.88 8.01 -18.98
N ILE A 265 7.13 7.67 -18.67
CA ILE A 265 8.06 7.02 -19.61
C ILE A 265 7.58 5.59 -19.90
N GLU A 266 7.28 4.80 -18.87
CA GLU A 266 6.82 3.42 -19.02
C GLU A 266 5.47 3.32 -19.73
N ALA A 267 4.56 4.27 -19.50
CA ALA A 267 3.27 4.37 -20.20
C ALA A 267 3.39 4.86 -21.66
N GLY A 268 4.58 5.25 -22.11
CA GLY A 268 4.81 5.79 -23.46
C GLY A 268 4.14 7.15 -23.69
N GLN A 269 3.85 7.89 -22.64
CA GLN A 269 3.08 9.15 -22.66
C GLN A 269 3.94 10.40 -22.95
N LEU A 270 5.22 10.23 -23.29
CA LEU A 270 6.12 11.36 -23.53
C LEU A 270 5.81 12.13 -24.83
N SER A 271 5.17 11.48 -25.81
CA SER A 271 4.86 12.07 -27.11
C SER A 271 3.35 12.23 -27.31
N ASP A 272 2.81 13.42 -27.04
CA ASP A 272 1.56 13.84 -27.66
C ASP A 272 1.49 15.38 -27.79
N PRO A 273 1.57 15.94 -29.03
CA PRO A 273 1.23 17.32 -29.34
C PRO A 273 -0.16 17.47 -30.00
N ALA A 274 -0.99 16.43 -30.07
CA ALA A 274 -2.06 16.34 -31.06
C ALA A 274 -3.33 17.17 -30.80
N THR A 275 -3.49 17.88 -29.67
CA THR A 275 -4.77 18.55 -29.37
C THR A 275 -4.73 20.06 -29.14
N ASP A 276 -3.58 20.72 -28.86
CA ASP A 276 -3.68 22.05 -28.20
C ASP A 276 -2.61 23.09 -28.54
N GLY A 277 -1.50 22.73 -29.19
CA GLY A 277 -0.38 23.66 -29.39
C GLY A 277 0.33 24.11 -28.09
N GLN A 278 0.08 23.43 -26.97
CA GLN A 278 0.92 23.47 -25.78
C GLN A 278 1.89 22.28 -25.83
N GLY A 279 3.11 22.45 -25.31
CA GLY A 279 4.21 21.47 -25.44
C GLY A 279 3.88 20.04 -24.99
N THR A 280 4.77 19.09 -25.27
CA THR A 280 4.59 17.68 -24.94
C THR A 280 4.43 17.46 -23.43
N ARG A 281 3.83 16.33 -23.02
CA ARG A 281 3.76 15.91 -21.60
C ARG A 281 5.15 15.90 -20.93
N ALA A 282 6.20 15.59 -21.68
CA ALA A 282 7.58 15.67 -21.20
C ALA A 282 7.98 17.12 -20.84
N ASP A 283 7.60 18.11 -21.66
CA ASP A 283 7.89 19.53 -21.42
C ASP A 283 7.14 20.06 -20.20
N GLU A 284 5.90 19.60 -19.96
CA GLU A 284 5.15 19.92 -18.75
C GLU A 284 5.83 19.36 -17.49
N LEU A 285 6.20 18.08 -17.50
CA LEU A 285 6.85 17.41 -16.38
C LEU A 285 8.21 18.03 -16.03
N VAL A 286 8.98 18.46 -17.03
CA VAL A 286 10.25 19.20 -16.85
C VAL A 286 10.00 20.56 -16.22
N ARG A 287 9.06 21.35 -16.77
CA ARG A 287 8.71 22.69 -16.25
C ARG A 287 8.27 22.64 -14.79
N ASN A 288 7.38 21.71 -14.45
CA ASN A 288 6.90 21.53 -13.07
C ASN A 288 8.05 21.17 -12.12
N SER A 289 8.96 20.31 -12.56
CA SER A 289 10.10 19.95 -11.74
C SER A 289 11.07 21.12 -11.52
N ARG A 290 11.28 21.96 -12.54
CA ARG A 290 12.17 23.13 -12.46
C ARG A 290 11.60 24.23 -11.57
N ALA A 291 10.30 24.46 -11.61
CA ALA A 291 9.63 25.39 -10.71
C ALA A 291 9.92 25.06 -9.23
N ARG A 292 9.79 23.78 -8.84
CA ARG A 292 10.06 23.32 -7.47
C ARG A 292 11.50 23.57 -7.01
N SER A 293 12.50 23.46 -7.90
CA SER A 293 13.91 23.71 -7.54
C SER A 293 14.27 25.19 -7.44
N ASN A 294 13.54 26.06 -8.15
CA ASN A 294 13.83 27.49 -8.19
C ASN A 294 13.29 28.25 -6.97
N GLU A 295 12.26 27.70 -6.32
CA GLU A 295 11.69 28.25 -5.08
C GLU A 295 12.59 28.04 -3.85
N LEU A 296 13.47 27.03 -3.86
CA LEU A 296 14.33 26.71 -2.73
C LEU A 296 15.63 27.54 -2.74
N GLN A 297 15.84 28.39 -1.72
CA GLN A 297 17.03 29.24 -1.58
C GLN A 297 17.60 29.20 -0.17
N PHE A 298 18.91 29.41 -0.03
CA PHE A 298 19.57 29.62 1.25
C PHE A 298 19.19 30.98 1.82
N GLY A 299 18.75 30.99 3.09
CA GLY A 299 18.54 32.21 3.87
C GLY A 299 19.82 32.72 4.52
N GLU A 300 19.73 33.85 5.22
CA GLU A 300 20.84 34.42 6.00
C GLU A 300 21.34 33.44 7.08
N PRO A 301 22.66 33.30 7.30
CA PRO A 301 23.78 34.07 6.72
C PRO A 301 24.33 33.54 5.37
N ASN A 302 23.66 32.55 4.78
CA ASN A 302 24.17 31.76 3.65
C ASN A 302 23.65 32.23 2.29
N THR A 303 23.04 33.41 2.21
CA THR A 303 22.47 33.97 0.96
C THR A 303 23.50 34.09 -0.17
N HIS A 304 24.77 34.31 0.17
CA HIS A 304 25.90 34.36 -0.76
C HIS A 304 26.13 33.06 -1.53
N LEU A 305 25.72 31.90 -0.98
CA LEU A 305 25.86 30.60 -1.64
C LEU A 305 24.86 30.40 -2.78
N ASN A 306 23.73 31.13 -2.80
CA ASN A 306 22.74 31.01 -3.86
C ASN A 306 23.33 31.31 -5.25
N ALA A 307 24.35 32.16 -5.34
CA ALA A 307 25.02 32.49 -6.59
C ALA A 307 25.79 31.31 -7.22
N ALA A 308 26.11 30.27 -6.43
CA ALA A 308 26.78 29.07 -6.92
C ALA A 308 25.83 28.07 -7.60
N PHE A 309 24.50 28.21 -7.42
CA PHE A 309 23.49 27.33 -7.99
C PHE A 309 22.95 27.89 -9.31
N ALA A 310 23.70 27.69 -10.40
CA ALA A 310 23.31 28.13 -11.74
C ALA A 310 22.04 27.39 -12.24
N ASP A 311 21.16 28.13 -12.91
CA ASP A 311 20.02 27.63 -13.70
C ASP A 311 20.07 28.27 -15.11
N PRO A 312 20.40 27.51 -16.17
CA PRO A 312 20.59 26.06 -16.16
C PRO A 312 21.93 25.66 -15.50
N PRO A 313 22.06 24.42 -14.98
CA PRO A 313 23.25 23.97 -14.25
C PRO A 313 24.45 23.77 -15.19
N ASP A 314 25.68 23.71 -14.66
CA ASP A 314 26.85 23.36 -15.45
C ASP A 314 26.79 21.88 -15.89
N LEU A 315 26.32 21.01 -14.99
CA LEU A 315 26.13 19.59 -15.21
C LEU A 315 24.74 19.14 -14.75
N ASN A 316 23.97 18.46 -15.61
CA ASN A 316 22.78 17.71 -15.22
C ASN A 316 23.07 16.20 -15.30
N MET A 317 23.01 15.53 -14.15
CA MET A 317 23.15 14.09 -13.99
C MET A 317 21.76 13.44 -14.04
N LEU A 318 21.51 12.61 -15.05
CA LEU A 318 20.26 11.87 -15.19
C LEU A 318 20.38 10.55 -14.42
N CYS A 319 20.22 10.60 -13.10
CA CYS A 319 20.47 9.51 -12.16
C CYS A 319 19.27 8.57 -11.97
N CYS A 320 18.61 8.21 -13.06
CA CYS A 320 17.62 7.14 -13.11
C CYS A 320 17.72 6.49 -14.50
N THR A 321 17.57 5.18 -14.55
CA THR A 321 17.72 4.40 -15.79
C THR A 321 16.72 4.82 -16.88
N HIS A 322 15.57 5.39 -16.50
CA HIS A 322 14.55 5.91 -17.42
C HIS A 322 14.86 7.33 -17.94
N TYR A 323 15.59 8.15 -17.20
CA TYR A 323 15.65 9.60 -17.45
C TYR A 323 16.42 10.06 -18.69
N PRO A 324 17.26 9.25 -19.37
CA PRO A 324 17.73 9.59 -20.72
C PRO A 324 16.61 9.97 -21.68
N ALA A 325 15.40 9.42 -21.52
CA ALA A 325 14.22 9.77 -22.31
C ALA A 325 13.74 11.23 -22.12
N MET A 326 14.11 11.89 -21.02
CA MET A 326 13.73 13.27 -20.70
C MET A 326 14.74 14.30 -21.23
N ARG A 327 15.88 13.87 -21.78
CA ARG A 327 16.99 14.76 -22.21
C ARG A 327 16.54 15.83 -23.18
N SER A 328 15.74 15.46 -24.19
CA SER A 328 15.29 16.42 -25.22
C SER A 328 14.40 17.51 -24.63
N ALA A 329 13.48 17.15 -23.73
CA ALA A 329 12.63 18.12 -23.04
C ALA A 329 13.44 19.03 -22.10
N LEU A 330 14.43 18.47 -21.38
CA LEU A 330 15.35 19.25 -20.54
C LEU A 330 16.20 20.23 -21.36
N GLN A 331 16.77 19.79 -22.48
CA GLN A 331 17.54 20.66 -23.37
C GLN A 331 16.67 21.76 -23.97
N SER A 332 15.43 21.44 -24.36
CA SER A 332 14.48 22.42 -24.88
C SER A 332 14.11 23.46 -23.81
N ASP A 333 13.91 23.04 -22.55
CA ASP A 333 13.55 23.94 -21.44
C ASP A 333 14.72 24.84 -20.99
N TYR A 334 15.96 24.35 -21.06
CA TYR A 334 17.15 25.16 -20.81
C TYR A 334 17.44 26.14 -21.96
N GLY A 335 16.96 25.83 -23.17
CA GLY A 335 17.22 26.57 -24.39
C GLY A 335 18.35 25.95 -25.22
N GLU A 336 18.28 26.08 -26.55
CA GLU A 336 19.24 25.47 -27.48
C GLU A 336 20.69 25.97 -27.29
N ASP A 337 20.86 27.20 -26.78
CA ASP A 337 22.16 27.81 -26.50
C ASP A 337 22.71 27.51 -25.10
N ALA A 338 21.96 26.76 -24.26
CA ALA A 338 22.41 26.42 -22.91
C ALA A 338 23.64 25.50 -22.94
N SER A 339 24.68 25.85 -22.19
CA SER A 339 25.94 25.10 -22.12
C SER A 339 25.91 23.91 -21.15
N THR A 340 24.74 23.55 -20.62
CA THR A 340 24.59 22.45 -19.65
C THR A 340 25.04 21.13 -20.26
N GLU A 341 25.99 20.48 -19.60
CA GLU A 341 26.40 19.14 -19.96
C GLU A 341 25.45 18.11 -19.33
N PHE A 342 25.13 17.03 -20.06
CA PHE A 342 24.32 15.93 -19.53
C PHE A 342 25.19 14.71 -19.28
N LEU A 343 25.17 14.17 -18.06
CA LEU A 343 25.78 12.88 -17.73
C LEU A 343 24.68 11.82 -17.69
N GLN A 344 24.72 10.89 -18.64
CA GLN A 344 23.73 9.82 -18.80
C GLN A 344 24.30 8.49 -18.28
N GLN A 345 23.45 7.63 -17.72
CA GLN A 345 23.93 6.40 -17.05
C GLN A 345 24.46 5.35 -18.02
N ASP A 346 24.02 5.35 -19.27
CA ASP A 346 24.54 4.42 -20.28
C ASP A 346 26.02 4.64 -20.58
N GLU A 347 26.49 5.89 -20.56
CA GLU A 347 27.91 6.22 -20.73
C GLU A 347 28.74 5.66 -19.57
N VAL A 348 28.23 5.77 -18.35
CA VAL A 348 28.86 5.29 -17.12
C VAL A 348 28.93 3.77 -17.14
N VAL A 349 27.81 3.11 -17.42
CA VAL A 349 27.71 1.65 -17.44
C VAL A 349 28.59 1.07 -18.55
N ARG A 350 28.61 1.68 -19.75
CA ARG A 350 29.51 1.27 -20.85
C ARG A 350 30.97 1.29 -20.41
N ALA A 351 31.39 2.37 -19.77
CA ALA A 351 32.77 2.51 -19.32
C ALA A 351 33.12 1.48 -18.22
N MET A 352 32.21 1.19 -17.27
CA MET A 352 32.40 0.13 -16.28
C MET A 352 32.64 -1.24 -16.95
N VAL A 353 31.90 -1.53 -18.02
CA VAL A 353 32.05 -2.78 -18.77
C VAL A 353 33.38 -2.81 -19.53
N GLN A 354 33.76 -1.70 -20.16
CA GLN A 354 35.06 -1.57 -20.84
C GLN A 354 36.22 -1.76 -19.86
N GLU A 355 36.14 -1.19 -18.66
CA GLU A 355 37.14 -1.39 -17.60
C GLU A 355 37.24 -2.88 -17.19
N LEU A 356 36.12 -3.59 -17.09
CA LEU A 356 36.12 -5.04 -16.84
C LEU A 356 36.72 -5.84 -18.00
N GLN A 357 36.50 -5.42 -19.25
CA GLN A 357 37.09 -6.05 -20.44
C GLN A 357 38.61 -5.84 -20.49
N GLU A 358 39.06 -4.60 -20.25
CA GLU A 358 40.49 -4.25 -20.23
C GLU A 358 41.25 -4.98 -19.13
N GLN A 359 40.60 -5.28 -18.01
CA GLN A 359 41.15 -6.09 -16.93
C GLN A 359 41.08 -7.61 -17.20
N GLU A 360 40.68 -8.04 -18.41
CA GLU A 360 40.42 -9.44 -18.80
C GLU A 360 39.40 -10.17 -17.90
N LYS A 361 38.60 -9.41 -17.14
CA LYS A 361 37.57 -9.89 -16.22
C LYS A 361 36.26 -10.19 -16.93
N ALA A 362 36.04 -9.61 -18.11
CA ALA A 362 34.85 -9.86 -18.93
C ALA A 362 35.19 -10.36 -20.35
N THR A 363 34.42 -11.34 -20.85
CA THR A 363 34.45 -11.78 -22.26
C THR A 363 33.17 -11.33 -22.94
N VAL A 364 33.29 -10.52 -23.99
CA VAL A 364 32.16 -10.12 -24.84
C VAL A 364 32.37 -10.72 -26.22
N THR A 365 31.40 -11.53 -26.65
CA THR A 365 31.34 -12.09 -27.99
C THR A 365 31.09 -10.98 -29.02
N GLU A 366 31.86 -10.98 -30.11
CA GLU A 366 31.70 -10.01 -31.20
C GLU A 366 30.37 -10.22 -31.96
N LYS A 367 29.36 -9.39 -31.62
CA LYS A 367 28.05 -9.15 -32.30
C LYS A 367 27.05 -10.32 -32.39
N PRO A 368 25.70 -10.07 -32.42
CA PRO A 368 25.04 -8.81 -32.83
C PRO A 368 23.89 -8.31 -31.93
N ASN A 369 23.74 -6.98 -31.89
CA ASN A 369 22.51 -6.16 -31.82
C ASN A 369 21.29 -6.54 -30.96
N LYS A 370 21.32 -7.61 -30.15
CA LYS A 370 20.16 -8.14 -29.45
C LYS A 370 20.24 -7.90 -27.94
N ILE A 371 19.18 -7.32 -27.39
CA ILE A 371 18.97 -7.09 -25.95
C ILE A 371 17.96 -8.13 -25.49
N SER A 372 18.31 -8.93 -24.48
CA SER A 372 17.41 -9.92 -23.91
C SER A 372 17.07 -9.53 -22.47
N VAL A 373 15.80 -9.26 -22.20
CA VAL A 373 15.28 -8.93 -20.87
C VAL A 373 14.59 -10.16 -20.31
N ARG A 374 15.01 -10.60 -19.12
CA ARG A 374 14.37 -11.68 -18.37
C ARG A 374 13.52 -11.09 -17.25
N LEU A 375 12.23 -11.40 -17.28
CA LEU A 375 11.29 -10.94 -16.27
C LEU A 375 11.23 -11.99 -15.16
N GLY A 376 11.50 -11.57 -13.91
CA GLY A 376 11.64 -12.44 -12.74
C GLY A 376 10.36 -13.17 -12.29
N ASP A 377 9.33 -13.26 -13.14
CA ASP A 377 8.07 -13.90 -12.87
C ASP A 377 7.60 -14.66 -14.12
N SER A 378 7.35 -15.97 -13.98
CA SER A 378 6.86 -16.83 -15.06
C SER A 378 5.38 -16.57 -15.41
N SER A 379 4.66 -15.77 -14.60
CA SER A 379 3.25 -15.42 -14.81
C SER A 379 3.01 -14.18 -15.68
N VAL A 380 4.08 -13.55 -16.19
CA VAL A 380 3.94 -12.38 -17.08
C VAL A 380 3.24 -12.81 -18.38
N SER A 381 2.15 -12.11 -18.71
CA SER A 381 1.41 -12.37 -19.95
C SER A 381 2.27 -12.08 -21.19
N PRO A 382 2.11 -12.83 -22.29
CA PRO A 382 2.78 -12.53 -23.56
C PRO A 382 2.53 -11.10 -24.04
N ASP A 383 1.34 -10.54 -23.77
CA ASP A 383 0.96 -9.19 -24.15
C ASP A 383 1.75 -8.13 -23.36
N ASP A 384 2.00 -8.35 -22.06
CA ASP A 384 2.78 -7.42 -21.24
C ASP A 384 4.28 -7.49 -21.57
N ALA A 385 4.80 -8.67 -21.90
CA ALA A 385 6.15 -8.83 -22.42
C ALA A 385 6.33 -8.06 -23.75
N GLU A 386 5.35 -8.14 -24.67
CA GLU A 386 5.40 -7.41 -25.95
C GLU A 386 5.23 -5.90 -25.77
N LYS A 387 4.38 -5.42 -24.86
CA LYS A 387 4.32 -3.98 -24.50
C LYS A 387 5.66 -3.46 -23.99
N LYS A 388 6.29 -4.18 -23.07
CA LYS A 388 7.60 -3.81 -22.50
C LYS A 388 8.68 -3.77 -23.58
N LYS A 389 8.69 -4.76 -24.48
CA LYS A 389 9.55 -4.79 -25.64
C LYS A 389 9.37 -3.56 -26.52
N GLN A 390 8.13 -3.14 -26.80
CA GLN A 390 7.85 -1.94 -27.59
C GLN A 390 8.37 -0.66 -26.93
N VAL A 391 8.24 -0.53 -25.60
CA VAL A 391 8.76 0.63 -24.85
C VAL A 391 10.30 0.68 -24.93
N ILE A 392 10.98 -0.43 -24.66
CA ILE A 392 12.44 -0.51 -24.76
C ILE A 392 12.89 -0.22 -26.20
N GLN A 393 12.23 -0.82 -27.20
CA GLN A 393 12.56 -0.66 -28.61
C GLN A 393 12.49 0.79 -29.10
N LYS A 394 11.58 1.60 -28.53
CA LYS A 394 11.49 3.05 -28.82
C LYS A 394 12.68 3.83 -28.29
N VAL A 395 13.26 3.40 -27.15
CA VAL A 395 14.38 4.09 -26.49
C VAL A 395 15.73 3.69 -27.08
N VAL A 396 15.87 2.45 -27.57
CA VAL A 396 17.09 1.94 -28.22
C VAL A 396 16.86 1.59 -29.71
N PRO A 397 16.60 2.60 -30.56
CA PRO A 397 16.32 2.36 -31.97
C PRO A 397 17.53 1.71 -32.67
N GLY A 398 17.30 0.61 -33.40
CA GLY A 398 18.33 -0.09 -34.18
C GLY A 398 18.94 -1.33 -33.50
N ARG A 399 18.49 -1.68 -32.28
CA ARG A 399 18.77 -2.96 -31.62
C ARG A 399 17.54 -3.88 -31.68
N GLU A 400 17.74 -5.18 -31.75
CA GLU A 400 16.70 -6.19 -31.60
C GLU A 400 16.41 -6.36 -30.10
N VAL A 401 15.16 -6.18 -29.66
CA VAL A 401 14.77 -6.39 -28.25
C VAL A 401 13.95 -7.66 -28.13
N GLU A 402 14.34 -8.52 -27.20
CA GLU A 402 13.63 -9.72 -26.78
C GLU A 402 13.31 -9.60 -25.29
N VAL A 403 12.05 -9.85 -24.93
CA VAL A 403 11.58 -9.85 -23.55
C VAL A 403 10.93 -11.20 -23.30
N GLU A 404 11.48 -11.96 -22.36
CA GLU A 404 11.01 -13.31 -22.06
C GLU A 404 10.84 -13.49 -20.55
N PRO A 405 9.82 -14.23 -20.08
CA PRO A 405 9.75 -14.68 -18.69
C PRO A 405 10.91 -15.65 -18.38
N LEU A 406 11.19 -15.85 -17.09
CA LEU A 406 12.04 -16.96 -16.64
C LEU A 406 11.43 -18.30 -17.03
N GLY A 407 12.29 -19.28 -17.38
CA GLY A 407 11.84 -20.66 -17.52
C GLY A 407 11.37 -21.24 -16.18
N GLU A 408 10.55 -22.30 -16.20
CA GLU A 408 9.98 -22.90 -14.98
C GLU A 408 11.07 -23.28 -13.94
N GLU A 409 12.16 -23.93 -14.38
CA GLU A 409 13.26 -24.33 -13.49
C GLU A 409 14.03 -23.13 -12.90
N GLU A 410 14.28 -22.09 -13.70
CA GLU A 410 14.94 -20.85 -13.26
C GLU A 410 14.05 -20.05 -12.30
N SER A 411 12.73 -20.04 -12.58
CA SER A 411 11.71 -19.43 -11.73
C SER A 411 11.65 -20.11 -10.37
N ASP A 412 11.58 -21.45 -10.34
CA ASP A 412 11.56 -22.23 -9.09
C ASP A 412 12.81 -22.00 -8.24
N GLN A 413 14.00 -21.98 -8.85
CA GLN A 413 15.26 -21.68 -8.17
C GLN A 413 15.26 -20.26 -7.59
N PHE A 414 14.80 -19.28 -8.37
CA PHE A 414 14.70 -17.88 -7.92
C PHE A 414 13.69 -17.72 -6.78
N GLN A 415 12.54 -18.39 -6.84
CA GLN A 415 11.56 -18.42 -5.74
C GLN A 415 12.14 -19.07 -4.47
N GLY A 416 12.98 -20.10 -4.61
CA GLY A 416 13.70 -20.70 -3.48
C GLY A 416 14.66 -19.72 -2.79
N VAL A 417 15.48 -18.98 -3.58
CA VAL A 417 16.34 -17.90 -3.05
C VAL A 417 15.51 -16.85 -2.32
N ARG A 418 14.40 -16.43 -2.94
CA ARG A 418 13.51 -15.40 -2.41
C ARG A 418 12.91 -15.81 -1.07
N ARG A 419 12.30 -17.00 -0.98
CA ARG A 419 11.70 -17.51 0.26
C ARG A 419 12.72 -17.56 1.38
N ASP A 420 13.93 -18.04 1.13
CA ASP A 420 14.96 -18.17 2.17
C ASP A 420 15.51 -16.83 2.67
N MET A 421 15.71 -15.88 1.76
CA MET A 421 16.10 -14.50 2.12
C MET A 421 14.98 -13.77 2.88
N GLU A 422 13.71 -14.10 2.61
CA GLU A 422 12.54 -13.58 3.33
C GLU A 422 12.33 -14.27 4.71
N HIS A 423 12.57 -15.59 4.82
CA HIS A 423 12.38 -16.37 6.07
C HIS A 423 13.47 -16.12 7.13
N ASN A 424 14.74 -15.86 6.75
CA ASN A 424 15.82 -15.62 7.73
C ASN A 424 15.88 -14.19 8.27
N ARG A 425 14.81 -13.41 8.13
CA ARG A 425 14.58 -12.20 8.93
C ARG A 425 14.34 -12.55 10.42
N ASP A 426 14.06 -13.83 10.70
CA ASP A 426 13.71 -14.39 12.01
C ASP A 426 14.93 -14.90 12.85
N ASP A 427 16.19 -14.79 12.39
CA ASP A 427 17.37 -15.20 13.19
C ASP A 427 17.56 -14.35 14.48
N LEU A 428 16.85 -13.21 14.59
CA LEU A 428 16.71 -12.42 15.82
C LEU A 428 16.06 -13.22 16.98
N VAL A 429 15.26 -14.25 16.66
CA VAL A 429 14.62 -15.17 17.62
C VAL A 429 15.63 -16.07 18.33
N ARG A 430 16.66 -16.54 17.61
CA ARG A 430 17.60 -17.56 18.13
C ARG A 430 18.60 -16.99 19.13
N ALA A 431 18.76 -15.67 19.18
CA ALA A 431 19.65 -14.96 20.11
C ALA A 431 19.04 -14.74 21.51
N LEU A 432 17.80 -15.19 21.78
CA LEU A 432 17.17 -15.02 23.08
C LEU A 432 17.74 -15.97 24.17
N PRO A 433 18.05 -15.47 25.39
CA PRO A 433 18.60 -16.29 26.47
C PRO A 433 17.69 -17.45 26.89
N ASP A 434 18.28 -18.59 27.28
CA ASP A 434 17.56 -19.83 27.63
C ASP A 434 16.51 -19.71 28.74
N ARG A 435 16.53 -18.63 29.53
CA ARG A 435 15.51 -18.36 30.56
C ARG A 435 14.19 -17.83 30.00
N VAL A 436 14.20 -17.20 28.81
CA VAL A 436 12.96 -16.83 28.10
C VAL A 436 12.25 -18.09 27.60
N LYS A 437 13.01 -19.10 27.17
CA LYS A 437 12.47 -20.42 26.80
C LYS A 437 11.81 -21.14 27.97
N VAL A 438 12.29 -20.93 29.20
CA VAL A 438 11.68 -21.48 30.44
C VAL A 438 10.38 -20.77 30.80
N ALA A 439 10.28 -19.45 30.60
CA ALA A 439 9.02 -18.73 30.81
C ALA A 439 7.93 -19.12 29.80
N MET A 440 8.31 -19.47 28.56
CA MET A 440 7.38 -20.01 27.56
C MET A 440 6.94 -21.45 27.87
N ALA A 441 7.77 -22.24 28.54
CA ALA A 441 7.43 -23.62 28.95
C ALA A 441 6.35 -23.69 30.06
N ASP A 442 6.18 -22.61 30.84
CA ASP A 442 5.16 -22.55 31.91
C ASP A 442 3.75 -22.21 31.39
N LEU A 443 3.58 -21.88 30.11
CA LEU A 443 2.28 -21.60 29.49
C LEU A 443 1.54 -22.83 28.92
N LYS A 444 2.17 -24.03 28.93
CA LYS A 444 1.54 -25.37 28.99
C LYS A 444 2.62 -26.48 28.88
N GLY A 445 2.88 -27.16 30.00
CA GLY A 445 3.24 -28.61 30.11
C GLY A 445 4.57 -29.14 29.53
N PRO A 446 5.45 -29.76 30.35
CA PRO A 446 6.73 -30.31 29.89
C PRO A 446 6.63 -31.81 29.52
N SER A 447 6.42 -32.14 28.25
CA SER A 447 6.91 -33.36 27.58
C SER A 447 6.29 -33.52 26.19
N ASP A 448 7.11 -33.97 25.24
CA ASP A 448 6.77 -34.44 23.88
C ASP A 448 6.94 -33.44 22.72
N TYR A 449 8.20 -33.00 22.51
CA TYR A 449 8.68 -32.66 21.18
C TYR A 449 8.93 -33.95 20.36
N THR A 450 7.88 -34.48 19.74
CA THR A 450 8.03 -35.38 18.58
C THR A 450 7.06 -34.94 17.48
N ARG A 451 7.64 -34.64 16.30
CA ARG A 451 7.01 -34.43 14.98
C ARG A 451 5.49 -34.69 14.95
N GLN A 452 4.70 -33.62 14.87
CA GLN A 452 3.39 -33.64 14.22
C GLN A 452 3.33 -32.50 13.20
N GLU A 453 2.67 -32.78 12.07
CA GLU A 453 2.80 -32.09 10.78
C GLU A 453 1.93 -30.82 10.61
N ASP A 454 1.36 -30.26 11.68
CA ASP A 454 0.41 -29.15 11.57
C ASP A 454 0.98 -27.89 12.26
N GLY A 455 1.26 -26.86 11.47
CA GLY A 455 2.15 -25.74 11.80
C GLY A 455 1.50 -24.57 12.54
N ALA A 456 1.70 -24.52 13.86
CA ALA A 456 1.66 -23.26 14.63
C ALA A 456 2.92 -23.19 15.52
N HIS A 457 3.76 -22.18 15.28
CA HIS A 457 4.98 -21.93 16.04
C HIS A 457 5.02 -20.47 16.48
N ALA A 458 5.29 -20.24 17.77
CA ALA A 458 5.59 -18.90 18.29
C ALA A 458 6.91 -18.39 17.68
N GLY A 459 6.84 -17.29 16.94
CA GLY A 459 7.93 -16.69 16.17
C GLY A 459 8.06 -15.18 16.43
N LEU A 460 9.27 -14.64 16.29
CA LEU A 460 9.53 -13.20 16.43
C LEU A 460 9.67 -12.65 15.01
N HIS A 461 8.75 -11.78 14.61
CA HIS A 461 8.62 -11.28 13.25
C HIS A 461 8.81 -9.77 13.20
N VAL A 462 9.44 -9.29 12.14
CA VAL A 462 9.45 -7.84 11.85
C VAL A 462 8.19 -7.53 11.04
N ASN A 463 7.42 -6.48 11.33
CA ASN A 463 6.24 -6.15 10.53
C ASN A 463 6.61 -5.37 9.24
N SER A 464 5.62 -4.96 8.42
CA SER A 464 5.82 -4.11 7.22
C SER A 464 6.63 -2.85 7.45
N ASN A 465 6.59 -2.32 8.67
CA ASN A 465 7.15 -1.03 9.03
C ASN A 465 8.57 -1.15 9.59
N GLY A 466 9.10 -2.37 9.75
CA GLY A 466 10.43 -2.58 10.31
C GLY A 466 10.47 -2.74 11.83
N ASP A 467 9.32 -2.78 12.52
CA ASP A 467 9.25 -2.95 13.97
C ASP A 467 9.35 -4.43 14.37
N LEU A 468 9.99 -4.70 15.51
CA LEU A 468 10.10 -6.04 16.10
C LEU A 468 8.78 -6.41 16.81
N ALA A 469 8.12 -7.47 16.35
CA ALA A 469 6.89 -8.03 16.93
C ALA A 469 7.14 -9.48 17.39
N MET A 470 6.60 -9.86 18.56
CA MET A 470 6.68 -11.22 19.07
C MET A 470 5.30 -11.89 18.98
N ASP A 471 5.22 -13.01 18.25
CA ASP A 471 4.05 -13.88 18.17
C ASP A 471 4.15 -14.94 19.28
N LEU A 472 3.19 -14.89 20.21
CA LEU A 472 3.11 -15.81 21.35
C LEU A 472 2.33 -17.10 21.04
N GLY A 473 1.82 -17.25 19.81
CA GLY A 473 0.80 -18.22 19.42
C GLY A 473 -0.62 -17.68 19.66
N GLU A 474 -1.59 -18.21 18.90
CA GLU A 474 -3.01 -17.79 18.92
C GLU A 474 -3.27 -16.32 18.51
N GLY A 475 -2.40 -15.73 17.68
CA GLY A 475 -2.65 -14.42 17.06
C GLY A 475 -2.42 -13.22 17.98
N VAL A 476 -1.73 -13.40 19.11
CA VAL A 476 -1.36 -12.31 20.02
C VAL A 476 0.01 -11.74 19.63
N PHE A 477 0.03 -10.50 19.10
CA PHE A 477 1.23 -9.77 18.74
C PHE A 477 1.56 -8.70 19.78
N VAL A 478 2.80 -8.68 20.28
CA VAL A 478 3.28 -7.63 21.19
C VAL A 478 4.28 -6.71 20.48
N GLN A 479 4.00 -5.39 20.50
CA GLN A 479 4.86 -4.37 19.90
C GLN A 479 6.02 -4.04 20.84
N VAL A 480 7.27 -4.17 20.37
CA VAL A 480 8.46 -3.85 21.16
C VAL A 480 8.95 -2.44 20.80
N LYS A 481 8.89 -1.49 21.74
CA LYS A 481 9.48 -0.15 21.56
C LYS A 481 10.89 -0.09 22.15
N GLU A 482 11.83 0.42 21.36
CA GLU A 482 13.16 0.81 21.82
C GLU A 482 13.08 2.20 22.46
N GLU A 483 13.38 2.31 23.77
CA GLU A 483 13.57 3.61 24.40
C GLU A 483 15.05 4.00 24.29
N LEU A 484 15.32 5.19 23.75
CA LEU A 484 16.64 5.83 23.82
C LEU A 484 16.93 6.24 25.28
N GLY A 485 17.40 5.28 26.07
CA GLY A 485 18.05 5.51 27.36
C GLY A 485 19.46 6.09 27.19
N ARG A 486 20.01 6.67 28.27
CA ARG A 486 21.31 7.34 28.29
C ARG A 486 22.41 6.54 27.58
N GLU A 487 23.14 7.23 26.69
CA GLU A 487 24.33 6.80 25.94
C GLU A 487 24.63 5.29 25.93
N GLY A 488 24.18 4.60 24.87
CA GLY A 488 24.79 3.36 24.40
C GLY A 488 24.18 2.04 24.90
N GLN A 489 23.16 2.05 25.76
CA GLN A 489 22.44 0.82 26.15
C GLN A 489 20.99 0.84 25.64
N GLY A 490 20.68 -0.07 24.71
CA GLY A 490 19.33 -0.27 24.20
C GLY A 490 18.44 -0.87 25.28
N VAL A 491 17.41 -0.13 25.71
CA VAL A 491 16.42 -0.58 26.69
C VAL A 491 15.12 -0.86 25.96
N TYR A 492 14.58 -2.06 26.16
CA TYR A 492 13.38 -2.55 25.49
C TYR A 492 12.28 -2.78 26.52
N VAL A 493 11.09 -2.26 26.23
CA VAL A 493 9.92 -2.35 27.10
C VAL A 493 8.85 -3.18 26.41
N VAL A 494 8.36 -4.22 27.09
CA VAL A 494 7.35 -5.15 26.58
C VAL A 494 6.10 -5.02 27.46
N ASP A 495 4.98 -4.64 26.86
CA ASP A 495 3.66 -4.61 27.51
C ASP A 495 2.87 -5.85 27.09
N ALA A 496 2.59 -6.73 28.05
CA ALA A 496 1.93 -8.02 27.78
C ALA A 496 0.39 -7.92 27.75
N GLY A 497 -0.19 -6.72 27.77
CA GLY A 497 -1.64 -6.50 27.64
C GLY A 497 -2.47 -6.84 28.88
N ASP A 498 -1.87 -7.46 29.90
CA ASP A 498 -2.51 -7.82 31.18
C ASP A 498 -2.14 -6.86 32.34
N ASN A 499 -1.73 -5.62 32.01
CA ASN A 499 -1.11 -4.64 32.93
C ASN A 499 0.28 -5.05 33.45
N SER A 500 1.03 -5.88 32.72
CA SER A 500 2.41 -6.25 33.01
C SER A 500 3.38 -5.56 32.07
N VAL A 501 4.31 -4.77 32.62
CA VAL A 501 5.39 -4.14 31.84
C VAL A 501 6.72 -4.78 32.22
N PHE A 502 7.46 -5.25 31.22
CA PHE A 502 8.77 -5.88 31.38
C PHE A 502 9.87 -5.02 30.76
N ARG A 503 11.02 -4.93 31.44
CA ARG A 503 12.17 -4.15 30.99
C ARG A 503 13.37 -5.04 30.73
N PHE A 504 13.98 -4.88 29.56
CA PHE A 504 15.16 -5.61 29.13
C PHE A 504 16.27 -4.64 28.71
N ILE A 505 17.50 -4.91 29.14
CA ILE A 505 18.67 -4.08 28.82
C ILE A 505 19.63 -4.91 27.98
N ARG A 506 19.91 -4.44 26.76
CA ARG A 506 20.89 -5.06 25.86
C ARG A 506 22.30 -4.80 26.36
N GLN A 507 23.05 -5.87 26.58
CA GLN A 507 24.44 -5.86 27.00
C GLN A 507 25.36 -5.75 25.77
N GLU A 508 26.60 -5.31 25.97
CA GLU A 508 27.59 -5.12 24.89
C GLU A 508 27.92 -6.42 24.13
N ASP A 509 27.72 -7.59 24.75
CA ASP A 509 27.93 -8.90 24.12
C ASP A 509 26.71 -9.38 23.30
N GLY A 510 25.67 -8.55 23.18
CA GLY A 510 24.44 -8.86 22.46
C GLY A 510 23.39 -9.62 23.26
N THR A 511 23.66 -9.98 24.53
CA THR A 511 22.68 -10.62 25.40
C THR A 511 21.76 -9.61 26.09
N PHE A 512 20.61 -10.05 26.60
CA PHE A 512 19.65 -9.18 27.28
C PHE A 512 19.57 -9.50 28.77
N GLN A 513 19.72 -8.49 29.61
CA GLN A 513 19.53 -8.59 31.05
C GLN A 513 18.11 -8.14 31.42
N TYR A 514 17.40 -8.99 32.15
CA TYR A 514 16.04 -8.76 32.62
C TYR A 514 16.03 -8.05 33.99
N GLU A 515 15.20 -7.01 34.12
CA GLU A 515 14.82 -6.43 35.41
C GLU A 515 13.37 -6.82 35.77
N ALA A 516 13.18 -7.52 36.89
CA ALA A 516 11.87 -8.00 37.33
C ALA A 516 10.94 -6.86 37.80
N PRO A 517 9.61 -6.98 37.64
CA PRO A 517 8.69 -5.90 37.97
C PRO A 517 8.57 -5.71 39.49
N ALA A 518 8.82 -4.49 39.96
CA ALA A 518 8.31 -4.02 41.24
C ALA A 518 6.91 -3.39 41.00
N ARG A 519 5.82 -4.15 41.12
CA ARG A 519 4.44 -3.63 40.91
C ARG A 519 3.83 -3.00 42.16
N GLN A 520 3.08 -1.90 41.96
CA GLN A 520 1.64 -1.79 42.28
C GLN A 520 1.02 -0.49 41.70
N LYS A 521 -0.22 -0.60 41.18
CA LYS A 521 -1.07 0.50 40.68
C LYS A 521 -1.68 1.26 41.86
N ALA A 522 -1.59 2.59 41.90
CA ALA A 522 -2.40 3.41 42.82
C ALA A 522 -3.85 3.51 42.32
N ALA A 523 -4.80 3.70 43.23
CA ALA A 523 -6.25 3.64 42.95
C ALA A 523 -6.77 4.70 41.96
N ASP A 524 -5.95 5.66 41.55
CA ASP A 524 -6.27 6.72 40.58
C ASP A 524 -5.75 6.43 39.16
N GLY A 525 -5.14 5.27 38.93
CA GLY A 525 -4.62 4.88 37.61
C GLY A 525 -3.25 5.44 37.25
N THR A 526 -2.58 6.15 38.15
CA THR A 526 -1.24 6.71 37.87
C THR A 526 -0.13 5.68 38.08
N LEU A 527 0.81 5.58 37.12
CA LEU A 527 2.04 4.78 37.20
C LEU A 527 3.18 5.60 37.82
N HIS A 528 3.84 5.06 38.84
CA HIS A 528 5.06 5.64 39.42
C HIS A 528 6.27 4.74 39.15
N VAL A 529 7.28 5.28 38.45
CA VAL A 529 8.59 4.65 38.30
C VAL A 529 9.49 5.18 39.41
N THR A 530 9.97 4.31 40.30
CA THR A 530 11.00 4.67 41.28
C THR A 530 12.35 4.15 40.82
N ASP A 531 13.24 5.08 40.45
CA ASP A 531 14.66 4.81 40.30
C ASP A 531 15.36 5.37 41.55
N ASP A 532 16.10 4.51 42.26
CA ASP A 532 16.93 4.75 43.44
C ASP A 532 16.92 6.19 44.03
N GLY A 533 15.86 6.50 44.78
CA GLY A 533 15.85 7.60 45.75
C GLY A 533 15.57 9.00 45.20
N LYS A 534 15.16 9.20 43.94
CA LYS A 534 14.64 10.50 43.48
C LYS A 534 13.30 10.34 42.76
N LYS A 535 12.25 10.93 43.34
CA LYS A 535 10.92 11.03 42.73
C LYS A 535 10.97 11.98 41.51
N THR A 536 10.71 11.48 40.32
CA THR A 536 10.37 12.30 39.14
C THR A 536 8.96 11.97 38.68
N ALA A 537 8.09 12.98 38.64
CA ALA A 537 6.76 12.87 38.07
C ALA A 537 6.82 13.15 36.56
N TRP A 538 6.18 12.31 35.76
CA TRP A 538 5.97 12.56 34.34
C TRP A 538 4.93 13.69 34.17
N LYS A 539 5.32 14.76 33.47
CA LYS A 539 4.44 15.77 32.88
C LYS A 539 4.90 16.03 31.45
N GLN A 540 3.99 15.94 30.49
CA GLN A 540 4.23 16.19 29.08
C GLN A 540 4.09 17.71 28.84
N ASP A 541 5.21 18.43 28.72
CA ASP A 541 5.22 19.86 28.39
C ASP A 541 5.43 20.04 26.87
N ASN A 542 4.35 20.31 26.13
CA ASN A 542 4.38 20.78 24.75
C ASN A 542 4.28 22.32 24.73
N LYS A 543 5.42 23.01 24.67
CA LYS A 543 5.46 24.45 24.34
C LYS A 543 6.69 24.80 23.52
N ASN A 544 6.48 25.02 22.22
CA ASN A 544 6.97 26.19 21.45
C ASN A 544 6.93 25.92 19.94
N VAL A 545 5.80 26.19 19.27
CA VAL A 545 5.77 26.66 17.87
C VAL A 545 4.58 27.62 17.70
N ASP A 546 4.80 28.76 17.04
CA ASP A 546 3.93 29.95 16.93
C ASP A 546 2.63 29.70 16.12
N PRO A 547 1.41 30.08 16.62
CA PRO A 547 0.14 29.75 15.98
C PRO A 547 -0.32 30.66 14.82
N LYS A 548 0.49 31.62 14.34
CA LYS A 548 -0.02 32.72 13.47
C LYS A 548 0.18 32.60 11.96
N LYS A 549 0.58 31.45 11.41
CA LYS A 549 0.73 31.30 9.95
C LYS A 549 0.24 29.94 9.44
N ARG A 550 -1.06 29.84 9.12
CA ARG A 550 -1.60 28.98 8.04
C ARG A 550 -3.09 29.29 7.82
N GLY A 551 -3.36 30.03 6.75
CA GLY A 551 -4.46 29.71 5.85
C GLY A 551 -3.81 28.99 4.67
N GLY A 552 -4.28 27.80 4.33
CA GLY A 552 -3.68 26.95 3.30
C GLY A 552 -4.12 25.51 3.52
N SER A 553 -4.82 24.99 2.53
CA SER A 553 -5.57 23.74 2.43
C SER A 553 -4.82 22.48 2.84
N VAL A 554 -5.58 21.57 3.43
CA VAL A 554 -5.21 20.18 3.73
C VAL A 554 -5.24 19.40 2.42
N PHE A 555 -4.06 18.95 1.98
CA PHE A 555 -3.93 17.79 1.09
C PHE A 555 -3.36 16.66 1.95
N VAL A 556 -3.91 15.46 1.78
CA VAL A 556 -3.51 14.26 2.51
C VAL A 556 -2.66 13.42 1.57
N ALA A 557 -1.33 13.50 1.62
CA ALA A 557 -0.51 12.47 0.98
C ALA A 557 -0.35 11.23 1.86
N GLY A 558 -0.29 10.08 1.17
CA GLY A 558 0.50 8.93 1.59
C GLY A 558 -0.15 8.02 2.64
N ILE A 559 -1.29 7.40 2.32
CA ILE A 559 -1.81 6.27 3.11
C ILE A 559 -1.29 4.95 2.50
N PRO A 560 -0.55 4.11 3.24
CA PRO A 560 -0.04 2.81 2.80
C PRO A 560 -1.18 1.92 2.25
N THR A 561 -0.95 1.20 1.16
CA THR A 561 -1.77 0.02 0.83
C THR A 561 -1.53 -1.02 1.92
N SER A 562 -2.45 -1.11 2.88
CA SER A 562 -2.33 -1.98 4.05
C SER A 562 -2.20 -3.44 3.64
N GLN A 563 -1.31 -4.13 4.35
CA GLN A 563 -1.17 -5.57 4.33
C GLN A 563 -2.47 -6.18 4.87
N ALA A 564 -3.12 -6.99 4.04
CA ALA A 564 -4.23 -7.82 4.48
C ALA A 564 -3.78 -8.79 5.57
N ASP A 565 -4.63 -9.00 6.57
CA ASP A 565 -4.59 -10.23 7.34
C ASP A 565 -4.81 -11.40 6.37
N PRO A 566 -3.80 -12.27 6.13
CA PRO A 566 -3.91 -13.32 5.12
C PRO A 566 -5.00 -14.35 5.42
N GLU A 567 -5.50 -14.46 6.67
CA GLU A 567 -6.58 -15.38 7.02
C GLU A 567 -7.97 -14.77 6.76
N LEU A 568 -8.19 -13.48 7.07
CA LEU A 568 -9.50 -12.83 6.93
C LEU A 568 -9.94 -12.60 5.48
N VAL A 569 -8.99 -12.41 4.55
CA VAL A 569 -9.30 -12.30 3.11
C VAL A 569 -9.32 -13.68 2.43
N ARG A 570 -8.81 -14.73 3.09
CA ARG A 570 -8.64 -16.06 2.50
C ARG A 570 -9.97 -16.67 2.08
N GLU A 571 -10.96 -16.65 2.97
CA GLU A 571 -12.28 -17.24 2.70
C GLU A 571 -12.97 -16.55 1.52
N SER A 572 -12.96 -15.22 1.48
CA SER A 572 -13.48 -14.42 0.37
C SER A 572 -12.79 -14.75 -0.96
N VAL A 573 -11.46 -14.87 -0.95
CA VAL A 573 -10.68 -15.24 -2.13
C VAL A 573 -10.98 -16.67 -2.58
N GLU A 574 -11.00 -17.63 -1.65
CA GLU A 574 -11.31 -19.04 -1.92
C GLU A 574 -12.72 -19.18 -2.50
N PHE A 575 -13.71 -18.46 -1.94
CA PHE A 575 -15.06 -18.42 -2.47
C PHE A 575 -15.08 -17.91 -3.92
N LEU A 576 -14.52 -16.73 -4.20
CA LEU A 576 -14.52 -16.18 -5.56
C LEU A 576 -13.77 -17.06 -6.56
N GLN A 577 -12.66 -17.69 -6.15
CA GLN A 577 -11.95 -18.69 -6.97
C GLN A 577 -12.83 -19.91 -7.26
N SER A 578 -13.59 -20.38 -6.29
CA SER A 578 -14.54 -21.50 -6.47
C SER A 578 -15.66 -21.16 -7.47
N GLN A 579 -15.96 -19.87 -7.63
CA GLN A 579 -16.89 -19.36 -8.64
C GLN A 579 -16.28 -19.22 -10.04
N GLY A 580 -14.98 -19.46 -10.18
CA GLY A 580 -14.28 -19.46 -11.47
C GLY A 580 -13.55 -18.16 -11.80
N LEU A 581 -13.48 -17.21 -10.85
CA LEU A 581 -12.69 -15.99 -11.04
C LEU A 581 -11.19 -16.31 -10.95
N SER A 582 -10.42 -15.75 -11.88
CA SER A 582 -8.96 -15.82 -11.84
C SER A 582 -8.38 -14.99 -10.69
N PRO A 583 -7.16 -15.31 -10.20
CA PRO A 583 -6.47 -14.47 -9.24
C PRO A 583 -6.32 -13.00 -9.68
N SER A 584 -6.25 -12.74 -10.99
CA SER A 584 -6.17 -11.38 -11.53
C SER A 584 -7.49 -10.62 -11.38
N GLU A 585 -8.62 -11.27 -11.63
CA GLU A 585 -9.95 -10.67 -11.46
C GLU A 585 -10.25 -10.40 -9.99
N ILE A 586 -9.89 -11.33 -9.10
CA ILE A 586 -10.04 -11.14 -7.65
C ILE A 586 -9.19 -9.98 -7.16
N ARG A 587 -7.93 -9.87 -7.61
CA ARG A 587 -7.09 -8.70 -7.32
C ARG A 587 -7.71 -7.40 -7.82
N LYS A 588 -8.36 -7.41 -9.00
CA LYS A 588 -9.09 -6.23 -9.50
C LYS A 588 -10.24 -5.87 -8.57
N GLN A 589 -11.07 -6.84 -8.16
CA GLN A 589 -12.19 -6.62 -7.23
C GLN A 589 -11.70 -6.07 -5.88
N PHE A 590 -10.64 -6.64 -5.30
CA PHE A 590 -10.03 -6.15 -4.06
C PHE A 590 -9.48 -4.72 -4.20
N SER A 591 -8.81 -4.43 -5.32
CA SER A 591 -8.28 -3.09 -5.61
C SER A 591 -9.38 -2.04 -5.73
N VAL A 592 -10.49 -2.37 -6.41
CA VAL A 592 -11.64 -1.47 -6.54
C VAL A 592 -12.30 -1.27 -5.17
N ALA A 593 -12.53 -2.33 -4.39
CA ALA A 593 -13.08 -2.24 -3.04
C ALA A 593 -12.20 -1.39 -2.11
N SER A 594 -10.87 -1.55 -2.19
CA SER A 594 -9.92 -0.77 -1.41
C SER A 594 -9.95 0.72 -1.74
N GLN A 595 -10.06 1.07 -3.03
CA GLN A 595 -10.15 2.46 -3.46
C GLN A 595 -11.52 3.05 -3.14
N ALA A 596 -12.59 2.28 -3.31
CA ALA A 596 -13.96 2.62 -2.92
C ALA A 596 -14.05 2.95 -1.43
N ALA A 597 -13.45 2.12 -0.57
CA ALA A 597 -13.45 2.33 0.87
C ALA A 597 -12.71 3.62 1.29
N ARG A 598 -11.57 3.92 0.64
CA ARG A 598 -10.86 5.20 0.85
C ARG A 598 -11.69 6.39 0.39
N LEU A 599 -12.34 6.25 -0.76
CA LEU A 599 -13.15 7.30 -1.36
C LEU A 599 -14.35 7.65 -0.47
N VAL A 600 -15.11 6.65 0.01
CA VAL A 600 -16.25 6.93 0.91
C VAL A 600 -15.80 7.47 2.26
N ALA A 601 -14.64 7.04 2.79
CA ALA A 601 -14.09 7.54 4.05
C ALA A 601 -13.47 8.95 3.95
N SER A 602 -13.29 9.48 2.73
CA SER A 602 -12.68 10.79 2.52
C SER A 602 -13.62 11.94 2.91
N GLY A 603 -13.16 12.83 3.79
CA GLY A 603 -13.92 14.01 4.23
C GLY A 603 -13.53 14.51 5.63
N GLU A 604 -13.43 15.84 5.79
CA GLU A 604 -13.11 16.48 7.07
C GLU A 604 -14.29 16.50 8.08
N THR A 605 -15.52 16.22 7.64
CA THR A 605 -16.74 16.66 8.32
C THR A 605 -16.91 16.18 9.76
N ARG A 606 -16.31 15.04 10.15
CA ARG A 606 -16.42 14.50 11.53
C ARG A 606 -15.16 13.81 12.08
N GLY A 607 -14.00 14.00 11.45
CA GLY A 607 -12.76 13.31 11.84
C GLY A 607 -12.63 11.86 11.35
N ILE A 608 -13.45 11.48 10.38
CA ILE A 608 -13.58 10.12 9.83
C ILE A 608 -12.34 9.70 9.03
N GLY A 609 -11.80 10.62 8.21
CA GLY A 609 -10.58 10.36 7.42
C GLY A 609 -9.42 9.81 8.27
N PRO A 610 -9.04 10.46 9.38
CA PRO A 610 -8.05 9.95 10.32
C PRO A 610 -8.39 8.57 10.94
N LEU A 611 -9.66 8.29 11.24
CA LEU A 611 -10.09 7.02 11.83
C LEU A 611 -10.09 5.86 10.83
N SER A 612 -10.15 6.15 9.53
CA SER A 612 -10.18 5.12 8.48
C SER A 612 -8.97 4.18 8.54
N VAL A 613 -7.82 4.64 9.04
CA VAL A 613 -6.61 3.81 9.21
C VAL A 613 -6.83 2.71 10.25
N ALA A 614 -7.70 2.94 11.25
CA ALA A 614 -7.99 1.98 12.31
C ALA A 614 -9.02 0.90 11.90
N ALA A 615 -9.70 1.06 10.76
CA ALA A 615 -10.83 0.23 10.36
C ALA A 615 -10.52 -0.81 9.25
N ASN A 616 -9.26 -0.97 8.83
CA ASN A 616 -8.86 -1.80 7.68
C ASN A 616 -9.82 -1.70 6.47
N PRO A 617 -10.12 -0.48 5.99
CA PRO A 617 -11.37 -0.18 5.30
C PRO A 617 -11.51 -0.90 3.95
N GLY A 618 -10.40 -1.20 3.27
CA GLY A 618 -10.41 -1.93 2.01
C GLY A 618 -10.71 -3.42 2.15
N GLU A 619 -10.24 -4.05 3.23
CA GLU A 619 -10.53 -5.46 3.53
C GLU A 619 -11.98 -5.61 3.94
N SER A 620 -12.44 -4.77 4.86
CA SER A 620 -13.82 -4.81 5.35
C SER A 620 -14.84 -4.60 4.23
N MET A 621 -14.57 -3.65 3.32
CA MET A 621 -15.42 -3.43 2.15
C MET A 621 -15.41 -4.61 1.18
N PHE A 622 -14.26 -5.25 0.95
CA PHE A 622 -14.14 -6.40 0.07
C PHE A 622 -14.82 -7.65 0.62
N ASN A 623 -14.61 -7.94 1.91
CA ASN A 623 -15.25 -9.06 2.58
C ASN A 623 -16.76 -8.86 2.69
N ALA A 624 -17.22 -7.68 3.08
CA ALA A 624 -18.63 -7.31 3.08
C ALA A 624 -19.30 -7.56 1.72
N ALA A 625 -18.66 -7.12 0.62
CA ALA A 625 -19.18 -7.36 -0.72
C ALA A 625 -19.21 -8.85 -1.06
N THR A 626 -18.18 -9.60 -0.65
CA THR A 626 -18.05 -11.02 -0.94
C THR A 626 -19.04 -11.87 -0.16
N ASP A 627 -19.27 -11.57 1.12
CA ASP A 627 -20.27 -12.23 1.96
C ASP A 627 -21.70 -12.07 1.40
N ILE A 628 -22.03 -10.87 0.91
CA ILE A 628 -23.33 -10.63 0.26
C ILE A 628 -23.41 -11.38 -1.08
N THR A 629 -22.34 -11.34 -1.89
CA THR A 629 -22.27 -12.07 -3.16
C THR A 629 -22.40 -13.57 -2.96
N GLN A 630 -21.82 -14.13 -1.90
CA GLN A 630 -21.96 -15.53 -1.55
C GLN A 630 -23.41 -15.93 -1.32
N ILE A 631 -24.17 -15.15 -0.52
CA ILE A 631 -25.59 -15.40 -0.31
C ILE A 631 -26.37 -15.34 -1.63
N ILE A 632 -26.07 -14.35 -2.49
CA ILE A 632 -26.70 -14.23 -3.81
C ILE A 632 -26.48 -15.49 -4.64
N VAL A 633 -25.23 -15.94 -4.74
CA VAL A 633 -24.86 -17.12 -5.54
C VAL A 633 -25.50 -18.39 -4.98
N GLU A 634 -25.46 -18.59 -3.67
CA GLU A 634 -26.04 -19.76 -3.01
C GLU A 634 -27.58 -19.80 -3.07
N ASN A 635 -28.23 -18.67 -3.33
CA ASN A 635 -29.68 -18.57 -3.48
C ASN A 635 -30.17 -18.92 -4.89
N ARG A 636 -29.31 -18.86 -5.91
CA ARG A 636 -29.72 -18.99 -7.33
C ARG A 636 -30.51 -20.26 -7.59
N ASP A 637 -30.03 -21.40 -7.08
CA ASP A 637 -30.62 -22.71 -7.34
C ASP A 637 -31.76 -23.09 -6.36
N LYS A 638 -32.17 -22.16 -5.48
CA LYS A 638 -33.18 -22.40 -4.44
C LYS A 638 -34.52 -21.74 -4.80
N PRO A 639 -35.67 -22.36 -4.49
CA PRO A 639 -36.97 -21.68 -4.56
C PRO A 639 -37.04 -20.54 -3.54
N MET A 640 -37.85 -19.51 -3.81
CA MET A 640 -37.90 -18.25 -3.05
C MET A 640 -38.06 -18.46 -1.53
N GLU A 641 -38.91 -19.41 -1.13
CA GLU A 641 -39.19 -19.79 0.25
C GLU A 641 -38.01 -20.47 0.99
N GLU A 642 -37.02 -21.00 0.26
CA GLU A 642 -35.81 -21.63 0.82
C GLU A 642 -34.59 -20.71 0.73
N ARG A 643 -34.70 -19.55 0.05
CA ARG A 643 -33.61 -18.58 -0.08
C ARG A 643 -33.28 -17.96 1.27
N GLN A 644 -31.99 -17.75 1.49
CA GLN A 644 -31.47 -17.03 2.64
C GLN A 644 -31.71 -15.53 2.42
N SER A 645 -32.20 -14.84 3.45
CA SER A 645 -32.45 -13.40 3.40
C SER A 645 -31.25 -12.61 3.94
N VAL A 646 -31.11 -11.37 3.49
CA VAL A 646 -30.24 -10.36 4.12
C VAL A 646 -31.11 -9.34 4.85
N GLY A 647 -30.84 -9.14 6.14
CA GLY A 647 -31.48 -8.10 6.94
C GLY A 647 -30.69 -6.79 6.85
N ILE A 648 -31.37 -5.65 6.78
CA ILE A 648 -30.75 -4.33 6.71
C ILE A 648 -31.43 -3.43 7.73
N VAL A 649 -30.68 -3.05 8.76
CA VAL A 649 -31.10 -2.23 9.89
C VAL A 649 -30.61 -0.80 9.67
N SER A 650 -31.50 0.18 9.71
CA SER A 650 -31.10 1.58 9.56
C SER A 650 -32.11 2.52 10.23
N GLY A 651 -31.78 3.82 10.22
CA GLY A 651 -32.62 4.92 10.65
C GLY A 651 -32.03 5.62 11.87
N PHE A 652 -32.02 6.94 11.83
CA PHE A 652 -31.60 7.78 12.94
C PHE A 652 -32.61 8.92 13.09
N THR A 653 -33.34 8.94 14.20
CA THR A 653 -34.32 10.00 14.45
C THR A 653 -33.61 11.27 14.94
N VAL A 654 -33.79 12.36 14.19
CA VAL A 654 -33.20 13.67 14.53
C VAL A 654 -34.04 14.40 15.58
N VAL A 655 -33.33 15.10 16.46
CA VAL A 655 -33.91 16.03 17.44
C VAL A 655 -33.58 17.48 17.08
N ASP A 656 -34.45 18.40 17.46
CA ASP A 656 -34.20 19.84 17.31
C ASP A 656 -32.89 20.31 18.00
N ASN A 657 -32.48 21.56 17.76
CA ASN A 657 -31.22 22.07 18.31
C ASN A 657 -31.18 22.13 19.84
N ASP A 658 -32.35 22.23 20.48
CA ASP A 658 -32.46 22.22 21.93
C ASP A 658 -32.51 20.79 22.51
N GLY A 659 -32.58 19.76 21.66
CA GLY A 659 -32.68 18.35 22.03
C GLY A 659 -34.01 17.97 22.68
N LYS A 660 -35.07 18.75 22.44
CA LYS A 660 -36.37 18.66 23.14
C LYS A 660 -37.50 18.17 22.28
N THR A 661 -37.41 18.36 20.95
CA THR A 661 -38.50 18.00 20.04
C THR A 661 -38.04 16.97 19.03
N LYS A 662 -38.76 15.85 18.97
CA LYS A 662 -38.64 14.84 17.92
C LYS A 662 -39.03 15.47 16.57
N LEU A 663 -38.18 15.29 15.56
CA LEU A 663 -38.53 15.56 14.18
C LEU A 663 -39.02 14.24 13.55
N PHE A 664 -38.23 13.63 12.67
CA PHE A 664 -38.43 12.30 12.11
C PHE A 664 -37.06 11.72 11.71
N GLY A 665 -37.02 10.53 11.11
CA GLY A 665 -35.78 9.92 10.62
C GLY A 665 -35.03 10.83 9.63
N GLU A 666 -33.71 10.90 9.75
CA GLU A 666 -32.87 11.60 8.78
C GLU A 666 -32.79 10.89 7.43
N ASN A 667 -32.18 11.59 6.47
CA ASN A 667 -31.95 11.12 5.13
C ASN A 667 -30.62 10.37 4.95
N ASP A 668 -29.73 10.33 5.94
CA ASP A 668 -28.61 9.39 5.97
C ASP A 668 -29.04 8.04 6.58
N GLY A 669 -28.67 6.94 5.93
CA GLY A 669 -29.09 5.57 6.26
C GLY A 669 -30.17 5.00 5.34
N PRO A 670 -31.45 5.46 5.39
CA PRO A 670 -32.55 4.81 4.67
C PRO A 670 -32.34 4.71 3.15
N PRO A 671 -31.86 5.74 2.43
CA PRO A 671 -31.54 5.64 1.01
C PRO A 671 -30.47 4.58 0.68
N GLY A 672 -29.40 4.50 1.47
CA GLY A 672 -28.39 3.46 1.35
C GLY A 672 -28.95 2.06 1.60
N ALA A 673 -29.78 1.92 2.64
CA ALA A 673 -30.45 0.67 2.98
C ALA A 673 -31.36 0.15 1.86
N VAL A 674 -32.16 1.04 1.24
CA VAL A 674 -33.05 0.63 0.13
C VAL A 674 -32.28 0.31 -1.15
N MET A 675 -31.12 0.94 -1.40
CA MET A 675 -30.24 0.59 -2.51
C MET A 675 -29.65 -0.82 -2.37
N LEU A 676 -29.21 -1.19 -1.17
CA LEU A 676 -28.79 -2.56 -0.85
C LEU A 676 -29.96 -3.55 -1.03
N ALA A 677 -31.13 -3.25 -0.47
CA ALA A 677 -32.32 -4.11 -0.60
C ALA A 677 -32.73 -4.32 -2.07
N LYS A 678 -32.70 -3.24 -2.86
CA LYS A 678 -33.00 -3.29 -4.28
C LYS A 678 -32.02 -4.18 -5.05
N THR A 679 -30.74 -4.03 -4.78
CA THR A 679 -29.68 -4.85 -5.40
C THR A 679 -29.88 -6.33 -5.11
N LEU A 680 -30.18 -6.67 -3.85
CA LEU A 680 -30.47 -8.05 -3.44
C LEU A 680 -31.68 -8.62 -4.18
N ILE A 681 -32.80 -7.87 -4.20
CA ILE A 681 -34.06 -8.31 -4.84
C ILE A 681 -33.88 -8.49 -6.35
N GLN A 682 -33.15 -7.58 -7.01
CA GLN A 682 -32.83 -7.70 -8.45
C GLN A 682 -31.99 -8.93 -8.76
N ASN A 683 -31.15 -9.36 -7.83
CA ASN A 683 -30.38 -10.61 -7.91
C ASN A 683 -31.13 -11.82 -7.30
N GLY A 684 -32.43 -11.71 -7.07
CA GLY A 684 -33.28 -12.79 -6.59
C GLY A 684 -33.11 -13.15 -5.11
N THR A 685 -32.38 -12.35 -4.32
CA THR A 685 -32.18 -12.58 -2.89
C THR A 685 -33.17 -11.76 -2.06
N PRO A 686 -33.94 -12.39 -1.15
CA PRO A 686 -34.88 -11.68 -0.29
C PRO A 686 -34.20 -10.69 0.66
N ALA A 687 -34.77 -9.50 0.81
CA ALA A 687 -34.27 -8.48 1.72
C ALA A 687 -35.30 -8.17 2.82
N THR A 688 -34.83 -7.99 4.04
CA THR A 688 -35.66 -7.55 5.17
C THR A 688 -35.16 -6.20 5.68
N LEU A 689 -35.94 -5.13 5.48
CA LEU A 689 -35.63 -3.82 6.08
C LEU A 689 -36.13 -3.78 7.51
N VAL A 690 -35.27 -3.37 8.44
CA VAL A 690 -35.56 -3.27 9.88
C VAL A 690 -35.33 -1.83 10.31
N MET A 691 -36.33 -1.25 10.98
CA MET A 691 -36.28 0.13 11.46
C MET A 691 -37.07 0.27 12.75
N ASP A 692 -36.84 1.35 13.49
CA ASP A 692 -37.78 1.76 14.53
C ASP A 692 -38.92 2.61 13.94
N LYS A 693 -39.98 2.77 14.72
CA LYS A 693 -41.13 3.60 14.33
C LYS A 693 -40.79 5.06 14.03
N GLY A 694 -39.71 5.59 14.61
CA GLY A 694 -39.26 6.97 14.37
C GLY A 694 -38.77 7.20 12.95
N SER A 695 -38.29 6.15 12.29
CA SER A 695 -37.68 6.19 10.96
C SER A 695 -38.60 5.63 9.86
N GLU A 696 -39.77 5.10 10.22
CA GLU A 696 -40.64 4.38 9.29
C GLU A 696 -41.04 5.22 8.06
N SER A 697 -41.38 6.50 8.25
CA SER A 697 -41.81 7.36 7.16
C SER A 697 -40.68 7.72 6.20
N SER A 698 -39.43 7.90 6.68
CA SER A 698 -38.27 8.14 5.80
C SER A 698 -37.93 6.90 4.98
N PHE A 699 -38.00 5.71 5.58
CA PHE A 699 -37.86 4.44 4.86
C PHE A 699 -38.95 4.23 3.81
N LEU A 700 -40.22 4.54 4.11
CA LEU A 700 -41.30 4.41 3.15
C LEU A 700 -41.08 5.32 1.94
N ALA A 701 -40.67 6.56 2.17
CA ALA A 701 -40.34 7.51 1.11
C ALA A 701 -39.15 7.00 0.26
N ALA A 702 -38.07 6.56 0.90
CA ALA A 702 -36.89 6.02 0.22
C ALA A 702 -37.24 4.76 -0.60
N ALA A 703 -38.00 3.82 -0.03
CA ALA A 703 -38.38 2.56 -0.67
C ALA A 703 -39.35 2.79 -1.84
N LYS A 704 -40.29 3.75 -1.70
CA LYS A 704 -41.15 4.20 -2.80
C LYS A 704 -40.33 4.80 -3.94
N ALA A 705 -39.37 5.67 -3.62
CA ALA A 705 -38.52 6.30 -4.62
C ALA A 705 -37.59 5.29 -5.34
N ALA A 706 -37.12 4.28 -4.62
CA ALA A 706 -36.35 3.16 -5.16
C ALA A 706 -37.20 2.17 -5.99
N GLY A 707 -38.53 2.32 -6.00
CA GLY A 707 -39.45 1.42 -6.71
C GLY A 707 -39.70 0.08 -6.01
N LEU A 708 -39.40 0.00 -4.72
CA LEU A 708 -39.64 -1.18 -3.88
C LEU A 708 -41.06 -1.22 -3.28
N VAL A 709 -41.78 -0.10 -3.37
CA VAL A 709 -43.18 0.02 -2.97
C VAL A 709 -44.02 0.31 -4.22
N VAL A 710 -44.92 -0.61 -4.56
CA VAL A 710 -45.83 -0.49 -5.71
C VAL A 710 -46.91 0.56 -5.45
N SER A 711 -47.40 0.61 -4.22
CA SER A 711 -48.31 1.64 -3.72
C SER A 711 -48.14 1.73 -2.21
N ASP A 712 -48.08 2.94 -1.66
CA ASP A 712 -48.03 3.16 -0.21
C ASP A 712 -49.43 3.10 0.44
N GLY A 713 -50.49 2.99 -0.36
CA GLY A 713 -51.87 2.97 0.11
C GLY A 713 -52.43 4.33 0.53
N TYR A 714 -51.69 5.43 0.31
CA TYR A 714 -52.10 6.78 0.66
C TYR A 714 -52.42 7.63 -0.58
N THR A 715 -53.25 8.65 -0.40
CA THR A 715 -53.57 9.65 -1.43
C THR A 715 -52.68 10.88 -1.29
N ASP A 716 -52.25 11.45 -2.42
CA ASP A 716 -51.48 12.70 -2.45
C ASP A 716 -52.38 13.96 -2.59
N ASP A 717 -53.70 13.79 -2.77
CA ASP A 717 -54.64 14.92 -2.77
C ASP A 717 -54.88 15.42 -1.34
N LYS A 718 -54.32 16.58 -1.01
CA LYS A 718 -54.48 17.25 0.30
C LYS A 718 -55.93 17.56 0.68
N ASN A 719 -56.87 17.50 -0.26
CA ASN A 719 -58.30 17.71 0.00
C ASN A 719 -59.07 16.40 0.26
N ASP A 720 -58.44 15.25 0.06
CA ASP A 720 -59.04 13.96 0.38
C ASP A 720 -59.09 13.77 1.91
N PRO A 721 -60.24 13.37 2.49
CA PRO A 721 -60.35 13.15 3.93
C PRO A 721 -59.42 12.05 4.48
N ASN A 722 -58.86 11.19 3.62
CA ASN A 722 -57.89 10.16 3.97
C ASN A 722 -56.43 10.59 3.71
N TYR A 723 -56.19 11.87 3.36
CA TYR A 723 -54.83 12.38 3.21
C TYR A 723 -54.06 12.29 4.53
N VAL A 724 -52.95 11.56 4.49
CA VAL A 724 -51.97 11.48 5.57
C VAL A 724 -50.70 12.18 5.10
N PRO A 725 -50.18 13.18 5.85
CA PRO A 725 -48.90 13.82 5.52
C PRO A 725 -47.77 12.78 5.41
N PRO A 726 -46.84 12.92 4.46
CA PRO A 726 -45.73 11.95 4.26
C PRO A 726 -45.01 11.56 5.56
N GLN A 727 -44.77 12.52 6.46
CA GLN A 727 -44.06 12.32 7.72
C GLN A 727 -44.79 11.39 8.71
N GLN A 728 -46.08 11.11 8.47
CA GLN A 728 -46.96 10.27 9.30
C GLN A 728 -47.38 8.98 8.59
N ARG A 729 -46.92 8.74 7.36
CA ARG A 729 -47.23 7.51 6.61
C ARG A 729 -46.42 6.34 7.16
N THR A 730 -46.98 5.14 7.03
CA THR A 730 -46.45 3.88 7.57
C THR A 730 -46.53 2.78 6.51
N PHE A 731 -45.80 1.68 6.68
CA PHE A 731 -45.87 0.54 5.76
C PHE A 731 -47.16 -0.30 5.88
N GLU A 732 -48.04 -0.01 6.85
CA GLU A 732 -49.27 -0.81 7.13
C GLU A 732 -50.16 -1.02 5.89
N ASN A 733 -50.24 -0.02 5.00
CA ASN A 733 -51.07 -0.07 3.79
C ASN A 733 -50.24 -0.29 2.50
N ALA A 734 -48.93 -0.47 2.63
CA ALA A 734 -48.04 -0.54 1.49
C ALA A 734 -48.11 -1.91 0.79
N THR A 735 -48.19 -1.88 -0.54
CA THR A 735 -47.97 -3.04 -1.40
C THR A 735 -46.50 -3.06 -1.80
N LEU A 736 -45.75 -4.04 -1.30
CA LEU A 736 -44.31 -4.20 -1.54
C LEU A 736 -44.04 -5.03 -2.80
N VAL A 737 -42.84 -4.89 -3.37
CA VAL A 737 -42.35 -5.83 -4.38
C VAL A 737 -42.11 -7.22 -3.77
N PRO A 738 -42.23 -8.31 -4.57
CA PRO A 738 -41.87 -9.65 -4.10
C PRO A 738 -40.43 -9.71 -3.58
N GLY A 739 -40.22 -10.43 -2.48
CA GLY A 739 -38.90 -10.61 -1.86
C GLY A 739 -38.50 -9.51 -0.87
N LEU A 740 -39.29 -8.43 -0.71
CA LEU A 740 -39.09 -7.44 0.34
C LEU A 740 -39.98 -7.71 1.56
N LYS A 741 -39.39 -7.69 2.75
CA LYS A 741 -40.09 -7.69 4.04
C LYS A 741 -39.72 -6.44 4.84
N ILE A 742 -40.68 -5.92 5.62
CA ILE A 742 -40.47 -4.79 6.53
C ILE A 742 -40.69 -5.28 7.97
N ILE A 743 -39.78 -4.91 8.86
CA ILE A 743 -39.91 -5.08 10.31
C ILE A 743 -39.81 -3.70 10.96
N VAL A 744 -40.89 -3.26 11.60
CA VAL A 744 -40.91 -2.05 12.41
C VAL A 744 -40.83 -2.45 13.88
N VAL A 745 -39.79 -1.98 14.57
CA VAL A 745 -39.56 -2.23 15.99
C VAL A 745 -40.20 -1.09 16.81
N ASP A 746 -41.01 -1.45 17.80
CA ASP A 746 -41.73 -0.51 18.66
C ASP A 746 -41.85 -1.10 20.08
N GLY A 747 -41.34 -0.39 21.08
CA GLY A 747 -41.54 -0.69 22.49
C GLY A 747 -40.84 -1.94 23.05
N GLU A 748 -41.16 -2.22 24.32
CA GLU A 748 -40.53 -3.27 25.12
C GLU A 748 -40.75 -4.67 24.50
N GLY A 749 -39.65 -5.41 24.29
CA GLY A 749 -39.67 -6.73 23.64
C GLY A 749 -39.70 -6.69 22.11
N GLY A 750 -39.75 -5.51 21.49
CA GLY A 750 -39.73 -5.35 20.02
C GLY A 750 -38.48 -5.94 19.36
N VAL A 751 -37.31 -5.77 19.99
CA VAL A 751 -36.03 -6.33 19.49
C VAL A 751 -36.06 -7.85 19.44
N GLU A 752 -36.58 -8.51 20.48
CA GLU A 752 -36.71 -9.98 20.51
C GLU A 752 -37.69 -10.48 19.45
N ALA A 753 -38.81 -9.77 19.27
CA ALA A 753 -39.76 -10.07 18.20
C ALA A 753 -39.14 -9.88 16.80
N ALA A 754 -38.32 -8.85 16.60
CA ALA A 754 -37.59 -8.63 15.36
C ALA A 754 -36.53 -9.73 15.12
N LYS A 755 -35.77 -10.11 16.16
CA LYS A 755 -34.79 -11.20 16.11
C LYS A 755 -35.46 -12.52 15.70
N GLN A 756 -36.64 -12.80 16.26
CA GLN A 756 -37.45 -13.97 15.87
C GLN A 756 -37.92 -13.88 14.42
N GLN A 757 -38.43 -12.73 13.98
CA GLN A 757 -38.87 -12.54 12.60
C GLN A 757 -37.74 -12.62 11.56
N LEU A 758 -36.51 -12.21 11.92
CA LEU A 758 -35.31 -12.38 11.08
C LEU A 758 -34.92 -13.86 10.97
N LYS A 759 -34.97 -14.61 12.08
CA LYS A 759 -34.77 -16.07 12.05
C LYS A 759 -35.82 -16.77 11.17
N GLU A 760 -37.08 -16.37 11.27
CA GLU A 760 -38.17 -16.88 10.42
C GLU A 760 -38.01 -16.49 8.94
N SER A 761 -37.35 -15.38 8.65
CA SER A 761 -36.98 -14.97 7.29
C SER A 761 -35.75 -15.72 6.74
N ASN A 762 -35.19 -16.69 7.47
CA ASN A 762 -33.93 -17.34 7.12
C ASN A 762 -32.81 -16.31 6.89
N THR A 763 -32.72 -15.28 7.73
CA THR A 763 -31.68 -14.27 7.63
C THR A 763 -30.32 -14.86 8.03
N GLY A 764 -29.33 -14.78 7.15
CA GLY A 764 -27.96 -15.23 7.49
C GLY A 764 -26.90 -14.14 7.44
N LEU A 765 -27.28 -12.91 7.08
CA LEU A 765 -26.43 -11.73 7.21
C LEU A 765 -27.28 -10.51 7.59
N LEU A 766 -26.76 -9.69 8.51
CA LEU A 766 -27.41 -8.48 9.00
C LEU A 766 -26.48 -7.27 8.78
N ILE A 767 -26.98 -6.24 8.10
CA ILE A 767 -26.25 -5.00 7.82
C ILE A 767 -26.85 -3.89 8.68
N SER A 768 -26.02 -3.12 9.38
CA SER A 768 -26.39 -1.82 9.95
C SER A 768 -25.89 -0.70 9.05
N THR A 769 -26.70 0.31 8.78
CA THR A 769 -26.23 1.56 8.15
C THR A 769 -26.88 2.77 8.81
N GLU A 770 -26.08 3.68 9.36
CA GLU A 770 -26.55 4.87 10.09
C GLU A 770 -27.56 4.54 11.20
N ARG A 771 -27.24 3.53 12.02
CA ARG A 771 -28.07 3.14 13.16
C ARG A 771 -27.36 3.43 14.48
N PRO A 772 -27.95 4.23 15.39
CA PRO A 772 -27.36 4.48 16.70
C PRO A 772 -27.03 3.21 17.48
N SER A 773 -25.84 3.17 18.06
CA SER A 773 -25.39 2.18 19.04
C SER A 773 -25.38 2.80 20.44
N PRO A 774 -25.68 2.02 21.50
CA PRO A 774 -25.42 2.46 22.85
C PRO A 774 -23.92 2.57 23.10
N ASN A 775 -23.54 3.51 23.95
CA ASN A 775 -22.20 3.54 24.55
C ASN A 775 -22.07 2.49 25.68
N SER A 776 -20.94 2.49 26.38
CA SER A 776 -20.68 1.57 27.50
C SER A 776 -21.65 1.70 28.69
N GLU A 777 -22.38 2.81 28.77
CA GLU A 777 -23.38 3.08 29.81
C GLU A 777 -24.82 2.77 29.33
N GLY A 778 -25.01 2.26 28.10
CA GLY A 778 -26.32 1.96 27.54
C GLY A 778 -27.05 3.18 26.96
N VAL A 779 -26.35 4.30 26.75
CA VAL A 779 -26.94 5.55 26.26
C VAL A 779 -26.75 5.66 24.75
N LEU A 780 -27.84 5.84 24.01
CA LEU A 780 -27.81 6.25 22.61
C LEU A 780 -27.53 7.75 22.59
N SER A 781 -26.49 8.19 21.90
CA SER A 781 -26.12 9.61 21.83
C SER A 781 -26.05 10.09 20.38
N ASN A 782 -26.40 11.36 20.16
CA ASN A 782 -26.04 12.03 18.90
C ASN A 782 -24.59 12.55 18.94
N MET A 783 -24.09 13.05 17.81
CA MET A 783 -22.74 13.64 17.69
C MET A 783 -22.41 14.79 18.68
N ARG A 784 -23.43 15.42 19.28
CA ARG A 784 -23.24 16.46 20.32
C ARG A 784 -23.16 15.88 21.74
N GLY A 785 -23.17 14.55 21.90
CA GLY A 785 -23.22 13.88 23.20
C GLY A 785 -24.58 13.98 23.88
N GLN A 786 -25.65 14.33 23.17
CA GLN A 786 -26.98 14.41 23.79
C GLN A 786 -27.65 13.04 23.72
N PRO A 787 -28.28 12.57 24.83
CA PRO A 787 -28.99 11.30 24.83
C PRO A 787 -30.21 11.38 23.91
N ILE A 788 -30.44 10.31 23.14
CA ILE A 788 -31.52 10.19 22.15
C ILE A 788 -32.36 8.91 22.32
N ASN A 789 -32.20 8.17 23.42
CA ASN A 789 -32.98 6.96 23.74
C ASN A 789 -34.50 7.18 23.72
N GLU A 790 -34.99 8.38 24.03
CA GLU A 790 -36.42 8.69 23.98
C GLU A 790 -36.98 8.71 22.54
N PHE A 791 -36.10 8.90 21.56
CA PHE A 791 -36.47 9.10 20.17
C PHE A 791 -36.10 7.93 19.26
N ASN A 792 -35.16 7.09 19.71
CA ASN A 792 -34.63 5.95 18.98
C ASN A 792 -34.68 4.71 19.87
N GLU A 793 -35.19 3.60 19.33
CA GLU A 793 -35.17 2.30 20.01
C GLU A 793 -33.74 1.71 20.01
N ASP A 794 -33.32 1.05 21.08
CA ASP A 794 -32.02 0.39 21.06
C ASP A 794 -32.09 -0.92 20.25
N LEU A 795 -31.68 -0.87 18.98
CA LEU A 795 -31.67 -2.03 18.08
C LEU A 795 -30.37 -2.85 18.16
N SER A 796 -29.44 -2.49 19.05
CA SER A 796 -28.12 -3.13 19.14
C SER A 796 -28.20 -4.60 19.56
N GLY A 797 -29.26 -5.02 20.27
CA GLY A 797 -29.51 -6.42 20.61
C GLY A 797 -29.71 -7.37 19.42
N LEU A 798 -29.91 -6.85 18.20
CA LEU A 798 -29.88 -7.63 16.96
C LEU A 798 -28.45 -8.04 16.54
N PHE A 799 -27.45 -7.29 17.02
CA PHE A 799 -26.02 -7.43 16.73
C PHE A 799 -25.21 -7.92 17.92
N GLU A 800 -25.85 -8.14 19.07
CA GLU A 800 -25.22 -8.74 20.26
C GLU A 800 -25.72 -10.19 20.46
N ALA A 801 -24.78 -11.09 20.74
CA ALA A 801 -25.11 -12.44 21.17
C ALA A 801 -25.47 -12.45 22.67
N GLY A 802 -26.41 -13.30 23.06
CA GLY A 802 -26.68 -13.57 24.47
C GLY A 802 -25.49 -14.28 25.13
N GLU A 803 -25.42 -14.25 26.46
CA GLU A 803 -24.36 -14.92 27.22
C GLU A 803 -24.35 -16.43 26.89
N GLY A 804 -23.26 -16.90 26.25
CA GLY A 804 -23.09 -18.31 25.83
C GLY A 804 -23.75 -18.67 24.49
N GLU A 805 -24.27 -17.71 23.74
CA GLU A 805 -24.82 -17.90 22.39
C GLU A 805 -23.88 -17.33 21.32
N THR A 806 -24.04 -17.78 20.08
CA THR A 806 -23.48 -17.13 18.90
C THR A 806 -24.61 -16.46 18.13
N LEU A 807 -24.32 -15.36 17.42
CA LEU A 807 -25.28 -14.79 16.49
C LEU A 807 -25.61 -15.82 15.38
N PRO A 808 -26.87 -15.91 14.95
CA PRO A 808 -27.26 -16.81 13.86
C PRO A 808 -26.91 -16.27 12.46
N TRP A 809 -26.37 -15.05 12.37
CA TRP A 809 -26.01 -14.35 11.14
C TRP A 809 -24.67 -13.64 11.29
N LYS A 810 -23.96 -13.44 10.17
CA LYS A 810 -22.84 -12.49 10.07
C LYS A 810 -23.35 -11.05 10.15
N THR A 811 -22.48 -10.12 10.52
CA THR A 811 -22.82 -8.72 10.77
C THR A 811 -21.89 -7.75 10.04
N ILE A 812 -22.49 -6.75 9.38
CA ILE A 812 -21.77 -5.65 8.72
C ILE A 812 -22.27 -4.35 9.32
N GLY A 813 -21.38 -3.43 9.68
CA GLY A 813 -21.74 -2.10 10.18
C GLY A 813 -21.20 -0.99 9.31
N ILE A 814 -22.06 -0.05 8.92
CA ILE A 814 -21.73 1.13 8.13
C ILE A 814 -22.08 2.37 8.95
N GLY A 815 -21.11 3.24 9.20
CA GLY A 815 -21.31 4.44 10.01
C GLY A 815 -20.34 5.56 9.66
N ASP A 816 -20.67 6.77 10.12
CA ASP A 816 -19.91 7.99 9.83
C ASP A 816 -19.55 8.81 11.10
N GLY A 817 -20.12 8.53 12.26
CA GLY A 817 -20.03 9.41 13.43
C GLY A 817 -19.13 8.88 14.55
N GLY A 818 -19.09 7.56 14.70
CA GLY A 818 -18.46 6.87 15.84
C GLY A 818 -19.46 6.36 16.87
N ASN A 819 -20.74 6.71 16.74
CA ASN A 819 -21.84 6.34 17.62
C ASN A 819 -22.83 5.34 16.97
N GLU A 820 -22.50 4.82 15.79
CA GLU A 820 -23.30 3.87 15.04
C GLU A 820 -22.91 2.41 15.34
N ILE A 821 -23.86 1.48 15.18
CA ILE A 821 -23.63 0.04 15.27
C ILE A 821 -22.55 -0.37 14.25
N GLY A 822 -21.52 -1.07 14.72
CA GLY A 822 -20.34 -1.45 13.95
C GLY A 822 -19.10 -0.67 14.36
N LEU A 823 -19.25 0.60 14.74
CA LEU A 823 -18.10 1.43 15.09
C LEU A 823 -17.52 1.13 16.48
N GLY A 824 -18.12 0.19 17.24
CA GLY A 824 -17.51 -0.37 18.43
C GLY A 824 -16.18 -1.08 18.16
N THR A 825 -15.96 -1.58 16.94
CA THR A 825 -14.68 -2.18 16.50
C THR A 825 -13.53 -1.17 16.55
N ILE A 826 -13.81 0.12 16.31
CA ILE A 826 -12.84 1.22 16.33
C ILE A 826 -13.01 2.15 17.54
N ARG A 827 -13.69 1.67 18.60
CA ARG A 827 -14.01 2.46 19.80
C ARG A 827 -12.81 3.20 20.38
N ALA A 828 -11.66 2.53 20.48
CA ALA A 828 -10.44 3.12 21.03
C ALA A 828 -9.95 4.33 20.21
N ALA A 829 -10.06 4.26 18.88
CA ALA A 829 -9.70 5.37 17.98
C ALA A 829 -10.70 6.53 18.13
N VAL A 830 -12.00 6.24 18.18
CA VAL A 830 -13.06 7.24 18.45
C VAL A 830 -12.84 7.96 19.79
N GLU A 831 -12.42 7.23 20.82
CA GLU A 831 -12.21 7.73 22.18
C GLU A 831 -10.89 8.47 22.41
N GLY A 832 -9.83 8.06 21.69
CA GLY A 832 -8.45 8.35 22.05
C GLY A 832 -7.67 9.18 21.03
N ASP A 833 -8.07 9.17 19.76
CA ASP A 833 -7.31 9.86 18.72
C ASP A 833 -7.48 11.37 18.80
N LYS A 834 -6.37 12.07 18.54
CA LYS A 834 -6.31 13.52 18.56
C LYS A 834 -5.69 14.08 17.30
N LYS A 835 -6.21 15.21 16.86
CA LYS A 835 -5.65 16.02 15.78
C LYS A 835 -4.30 16.61 16.21
N PRO A 836 -3.47 17.12 15.27
CA PRO A 836 -2.16 17.72 15.58
C PRO A 836 -2.22 18.91 16.58
N ASP A 837 -3.40 19.51 16.77
CA ASP A 837 -3.66 20.58 17.73
C ASP A 837 -4.15 20.09 19.11
N ASP A 838 -4.06 18.79 19.38
CA ASP A 838 -4.47 18.11 20.62
C ASP A 838 -6.00 18.13 20.88
N THR A 839 -6.80 18.49 19.86
CA THR A 839 -8.26 18.32 19.91
C THR A 839 -8.66 16.88 19.54
N PRO A 840 -9.74 16.32 20.11
CA PRO A 840 -10.23 14.99 19.71
C PRO A 840 -10.52 14.92 18.21
N VAL A 841 -10.16 13.80 17.58
CA VAL A 841 -10.55 13.50 16.19
C VAL A 841 -12.08 13.48 16.09
N VAL A 842 -12.73 12.77 17.02
CA VAL A 842 -14.18 12.78 17.23
C VAL A 842 -14.54 13.61 18.45
N ASN A 843 -15.31 14.68 18.24
CA ASN A 843 -15.82 15.48 19.34
C ASN A 843 -16.72 14.61 20.24
N ASN A 844 -16.52 14.71 21.56
CA ASN A 844 -17.23 13.89 22.55
C ASN A 844 -17.02 12.38 22.38
N GLY A 845 -15.93 11.92 21.75
CA GLY A 845 -15.67 10.49 21.51
C GLY A 845 -15.89 9.58 22.71
N GLN A 846 -15.40 9.97 23.90
CA GLN A 846 -15.63 9.27 25.17
C GLN A 846 -17.11 9.08 25.56
N GLN A 847 -17.96 10.01 25.14
CA GLN A 847 -19.38 10.02 25.48
C GLN A 847 -20.22 9.28 24.42
N ILE A 848 -19.83 9.39 23.15
CA ILE A 848 -20.65 8.91 22.02
C ILE A 848 -20.18 7.55 21.48
N SER A 849 -18.98 7.10 21.85
CA SER A 849 -18.37 5.89 21.30
C SER A 849 -19.29 4.68 21.39
N ALA A 850 -19.61 4.14 20.22
CA ALA A 850 -20.37 2.90 20.09
C ALA A 850 -19.70 1.78 20.91
N ARG A 851 -20.53 0.99 21.57
CA ARG A 851 -20.09 -0.25 22.24
C ARG A 851 -20.09 -1.43 21.27
N VAL A 852 -21.01 -1.45 20.32
CA VAL A 852 -21.28 -2.62 19.49
C VAL A 852 -20.42 -2.59 18.23
N GLY A 853 -19.54 -3.58 18.10
CA GLY A 853 -18.80 -3.89 16.87
C GLY A 853 -19.55 -4.87 15.97
N THR A 854 -19.00 -5.11 14.78
CA THR A 854 -19.52 -6.05 13.78
C THR A 854 -18.37 -6.86 13.17
N ASP A 855 -18.69 -7.96 12.49
CA ASP A 855 -17.69 -8.80 11.83
C ASP A 855 -16.94 -8.01 10.76
N GLU A 856 -17.66 -7.21 9.97
CA GLU A 856 -17.07 -6.24 9.04
C GLU A 856 -17.54 -4.82 9.39
N THR A 857 -16.63 -3.85 9.36
CA THR A 857 -16.92 -2.45 9.66
C THR A 857 -16.50 -1.55 8.50
N ILE A 858 -17.46 -0.84 7.91
CA ILE A 858 -17.26 0.13 6.83
C ILE A 858 -17.42 1.52 7.40
N LEU A 859 -16.34 2.29 7.38
CA LEU A 859 -16.36 3.70 7.74
C LEU A 859 -16.59 4.54 6.48
N ALA A 860 -17.59 5.42 6.51
CA ALA A 860 -17.90 6.33 5.41
C ALA A 860 -18.05 7.76 5.92
N SER A 861 -17.89 8.77 5.06
CA SER A 861 -18.10 10.18 5.38
C SER A 861 -19.57 10.61 5.37
N VAL A 862 -20.41 9.75 4.80
CA VAL A 862 -21.88 9.73 4.81
C VAL A 862 -22.23 8.25 4.64
N SER A 863 -23.04 7.68 5.53
CA SER A 863 -23.32 6.24 5.58
C SER A 863 -23.99 5.71 4.31
N ASN A 864 -24.88 6.49 3.70
CA ASN A 864 -25.49 6.19 2.41
C ASN A 864 -24.44 5.90 1.33
N ASN A 865 -23.34 6.65 1.28
CA ASN A 865 -22.30 6.44 0.27
C ASN A 865 -21.58 5.11 0.48
N GLY A 866 -21.30 4.75 1.74
CA GLY A 866 -20.77 3.43 2.08
C GLY A 866 -21.69 2.29 1.63
N ALA A 867 -22.99 2.41 1.89
CA ALA A 867 -23.99 1.41 1.48
C ALA A 867 -24.16 1.32 -0.05
N VAL A 868 -24.20 2.45 -0.77
CA VAL A 868 -24.34 2.49 -2.23
C VAL A 868 -23.11 1.90 -2.91
N PHE A 869 -21.91 2.23 -2.43
CA PHE A 869 -20.67 1.67 -2.98
C PHE A 869 -20.59 0.17 -2.72
N LEU A 870 -20.97 -0.29 -1.53
CA LEU A 870 -21.08 -1.71 -1.21
C LEU A 870 -22.04 -2.42 -2.17
N ALA A 871 -23.23 -1.86 -2.41
CA ALA A 871 -24.21 -2.41 -3.35
C ALA A 871 -23.64 -2.52 -4.78
N ALA A 872 -22.91 -1.50 -5.23
CA ALA A 872 -22.29 -1.49 -6.55
C ALA A 872 -21.14 -2.50 -6.66
N LEU A 873 -20.34 -2.69 -5.60
CA LEU A 873 -19.28 -3.71 -5.54
C LEU A 873 -19.85 -5.12 -5.57
N VAL A 874 -20.94 -5.39 -4.83
CA VAL A 874 -21.69 -6.66 -4.89
C VAL A 874 -22.11 -6.95 -6.32
N GLN A 875 -22.73 -5.97 -7.00
CA GLN A 875 -23.13 -6.15 -8.40
C GLN A 875 -21.94 -6.39 -9.32
N GLY A 876 -20.82 -5.70 -9.10
CA GLY A 876 -19.57 -5.91 -9.84
C GLY A 876 -19.02 -7.33 -9.69
N GLN A 877 -19.04 -7.89 -8.48
CA GLN A 877 -18.63 -9.27 -8.22
C GLN A 877 -19.61 -10.28 -8.86
N VAL A 878 -20.91 -10.06 -8.73
CA VAL A 878 -21.94 -10.88 -9.39
C VAL A 878 -21.75 -10.90 -10.91
N ASN A 879 -21.55 -9.73 -11.53
CA ASN A 879 -21.32 -9.61 -12.96
C ASN A 879 -20.03 -10.35 -13.40
N ALA A 880 -18.97 -10.28 -12.60
CA ALA A 880 -17.73 -11.00 -12.86
C ALA A 880 -17.94 -12.52 -12.81
N ILE A 881 -18.71 -13.02 -11.83
CA ILE A 881 -19.08 -14.43 -11.73
C ILE A 881 -19.93 -14.85 -12.94
N ASP A 882 -20.93 -14.06 -13.31
CA ASP A 882 -21.82 -14.37 -14.44
C ASP A 882 -21.09 -14.38 -15.79
N GLY A 883 -20.09 -13.49 -15.94
CA GLY A 883 -19.20 -13.44 -17.11
C GLY A 883 -18.40 -14.72 -17.36
N THR A 884 -18.30 -15.61 -16.37
CA THR A 884 -17.70 -16.95 -16.51
C THR A 884 -18.65 -17.98 -17.17
N GLY A 885 -19.90 -17.60 -17.46
CA GLY A 885 -20.91 -18.45 -18.11
C GLY A 885 -21.90 -19.14 -17.16
N ARG A 886 -21.94 -18.73 -15.88
CA ARG A 886 -22.91 -19.23 -14.88
C ARG A 886 -24.11 -18.28 -14.76
N VAL A 887 -25.00 -18.28 -15.76
CA VAL A 887 -26.27 -17.52 -15.71
C VAL A 887 -27.39 -18.46 -15.22
N PRO A 888 -28.27 -18.04 -14.28
CA PRO A 888 -29.37 -18.87 -13.80
C PRO A 888 -30.27 -19.41 -14.94
N PRO A 889 -30.68 -20.69 -14.91
CA PRO A 889 -31.58 -21.27 -15.89
C PRO A 889 -32.91 -20.52 -16.03
N GLU A 890 -33.49 -20.06 -14.91
CA GLU A 890 -34.76 -19.32 -14.90
C GLU A 890 -34.71 -17.99 -15.67
N LEU A 891 -33.50 -17.43 -15.88
CA LEU A 891 -33.26 -16.19 -16.62
C LEU A 891 -32.86 -16.44 -18.08
N THR A 892 -32.67 -17.70 -18.48
CA THR A 892 -32.25 -18.12 -19.83
C THR A 892 -33.22 -19.08 -20.53
N GLU A 893 -34.31 -19.48 -19.86
CA GLU A 893 -35.30 -20.45 -20.37
C GLU A 893 -36.00 -20.02 -21.68
N SER A 894 -35.94 -18.75 -22.09
CA SER A 894 -36.45 -18.27 -23.38
C SER A 894 -35.45 -18.38 -24.54
N GLY A 895 -34.17 -18.68 -24.29
CA GLY A 895 -33.11 -18.62 -25.30
C GLY A 895 -32.81 -17.20 -25.81
N GLU A 896 -33.32 -16.17 -25.12
CA GLU A 896 -33.01 -14.77 -25.39
C GLU A 896 -31.79 -14.33 -24.57
N ALA A 897 -31.01 -13.39 -25.11
CA ALA A 897 -29.93 -12.75 -24.37
C ALA A 897 -30.48 -12.13 -23.06
N PRO A 898 -29.67 -12.02 -21.99
CA PRO A 898 -30.10 -11.34 -20.77
C PRO A 898 -30.72 -9.98 -21.12
N PRO A 899 -31.84 -9.60 -20.51
CA PRO A 899 -32.55 -8.38 -20.87
C PRO A 899 -31.62 -7.16 -20.83
N GLU A 900 -31.82 -6.21 -21.74
CA GLU A 900 -31.11 -4.93 -21.79
C GLU A 900 -31.29 -4.21 -20.44
N GLY A 901 -30.29 -4.31 -19.56
CA GLY A 901 -30.38 -3.97 -18.13
C GLY A 901 -29.74 -4.98 -17.16
N TYR A 902 -29.30 -6.16 -17.63
CA TYR A 902 -28.62 -7.17 -16.80
C TYR A 902 -27.23 -6.71 -16.31
N LEU A 903 -26.60 -5.77 -17.01
CA LEU A 903 -25.34 -5.14 -16.61
C LEU A 903 -25.65 -3.75 -16.05
N VAL A 904 -26.03 -3.69 -14.77
CA VAL A 904 -26.08 -2.41 -14.05
C VAL A 904 -24.64 -1.91 -13.90
N THR A 905 -24.36 -0.72 -14.43
CA THR A 905 -23.04 -0.08 -14.30
C THR A 905 -22.96 0.67 -12.98
N HIS A 906 -21.76 0.89 -12.46
CA HIS A 906 -21.57 1.68 -11.23
C HIS A 906 -22.16 3.10 -11.34
N ARG A 907 -22.28 3.64 -12.56
CA ARG A 907 -22.93 4.93 -12.85
C ARG A 907 -24.45 4.90 -12.63
N ASP A 908 -25.10 3.75 -12.86
CA ASP A 908 -26.54 3.62 -12.69
C ASP A 908 -26.94 3.68 -11.20
N PHE A 909 -26.10 3.14 -10.30
CA PHE A 909 -26.26 3.25 -8.85
C PHE A 909 -26.25 4.70 -8.36
N THR A 910 -25.32 5.50 -8.89
CA THR A 910 -25.19 6.92 -8.58
C THR A 910 -26.44 7.71 -8.96
N GLU A 911 -26.89 7.56 -10.21
CA GLU A 911 -28.07 8.29 -10.69
C GLU A 911 -29.34 7.87 -9.94
N GLU A 912 -29.43 6.58 -9.60
CA GLU A 912 -30.55 6.07 -8.83
C GLU A 912 -30.57 6.60 -7.38
N TYR A 913 -29.41 6.61 -6.70
CA TYR A 913 -29.30 7.20 -5.36
C TYR A 913 -29.73 8.68 -5.37
N LYS A 914 -29.23 9.48 -6.32
CA LYS A 914 -29.61 10.91 -6.44
C LYS A 914 -31.11 11.08 -6.66
N LYS A 915 -31.69 10.27 -7.54
CA LYS A 915 -33.13 10.27 -7.80
C LYS A 915 -33.93 9.95 -6.54
N ILE A 916 -33.46 9.03 -5.69
CA ILE A 916 -34.12 8.71 -4.42
C ILE A 916 -34.14 9.94 -3.50
N ILE A 917 -33.00 10.57 -3.28
CA ILE A 917 -32.92 11.77 -2.42
C ILE A 917 -33.76 12.91 -2.99
N ASP A 918 -33.72 13.17 -4.31
CA ASP A 918 -34.51 14.23 -4.94
C ASP A 918 -36.02 14.02 -4.77
N GLN A 919 -36.47 12.77 -4.87
CA GLN A 919 -37.88 12.43 -4.65
C GLN A 919 -38.26 12.58 -3.18
N MET A 920 -37.42 12.13 -2.26
CA MET A 920 -37.63 12.37 -0.82
C MET A 920 -37.70 13.87 -0.52
N TYR A 921 -36.80 14.68 -1.09
CA TYR A 921 -36.81 16.13 -0.95
C TYR A 921 -38.11 16.74 -1.46
N ALA A 922 -38.59 16.32 -2.63
CA ALA A 922 -39.85 16.80 -3.21
C ALA A 922 -41.07 16.45 -2.35
N GLU A 923 -41.03 15.32 -1.63
CA GLU A 923 -42.08 14.89 -0.70
C GLU A 923 -41.95 15.50 0.71
N GLY A 924 -40.88 16.27 0.98
CA GLY A 924 -40.63 16.85 2.30
C GLY A 924 -40.07 15.85 3.31
N MET A 925 -39.41 14.79 2.83
CA MET A 925 -38.92 13.64 3.58
C MET A 925 -37.39 13.52 3.60
N SER A 926 -36.66 14.47 3.00
CA SER A 926 -35.19 14.50 2.99
C SER A 926 -34.66 15.37 4.14
N LEU A 927 -34.85 14.91 5.39
CA LEU A 927 -34.38 15.64 6.57
C LEU A 927 -32.87 15.45 6.75
N ASP A 928 -32.10 16.50 6.49
CA ASP A 928 -30.66 16.48 6.65
C ASP A 928 -30.26 16.54 8.14
N GLY A 929 -29.41 15.60 8.59
CA GLY A 929 -29.03 15.42 10.00
C GLY A 929 -28.27 16.60 10.61
N VAL A 930 -27.58 17.38 9.78
CA VAL A 930 -26.76 18.53 10.19
C VAL A 930 -27.57 19.83 10.25
N SER A 931 -28.24 20.18 9.14
CA SER A 931 -29.03 21.40 8.97
C SER A 931 -30.41 21.29 9.61
N LYS A 932 -30.91 20.07 9.79
CA LYS A 932 -32.23 19.72 10.35
C LYS A 932 -33.39 20.28 9.53
N LYS A 933 -33.20 20.39 8.22
CA LYS A 933 -34.19 20.90 7.26
C LYS A 933 -34.42 19.86 6.17
N ASN A 934 -35.57 19.98 5.51
CA ASN A 934 -35.78 19.27 4.27
C ASN A 934 -34.90 19.91 3.19
N ASP A 935 -33.86 19.21 2.76
CA ASP A 935 -32.84 19.74 1.86
C ASP A 935 -32.35 18.68 0.85
N GLN A 936 -31.68 19.13 -0.22
CA GLN A 936 -30.97 18.26 -1.17
C GLN A 936 -29.52 18.03 -0.73
N THR A 937 -29.31 18.02 0.58
CA THR A 937 -28.04 17.71 1.23
C THR A 937 -28.20 16.46 2.07
N VAL A 938 -27.13 15.69 2.22
CA VAL A 938 -27.05 14.58 3.18
C VAL A 938 -25.82 14.84 4.04
N ASP A 939 -26.04 14.93 5.34
CA ASP A 939 -25.07 15.36 6.34
C ASP A 939 -24.33 16.66 6.02
N GLY A 940 -25.08 17.62 5.49
CA GLY A 940 -24.62 18.94 5.11
C GLY A 940 -23.81 18.96 3.82
N ARG A 941 -23.64 17.81 3.15
CA ARG A 941 -22.98 17.70 1.86
C ARG A 941 -24.00 17.81 0.73
N GLU A 942 -23.77 18.73 -0.19
CA GLU A 942 -24.60 18.92 -1.39
C GLU A 942 -24.67 17.63 -2.21
N LEU A 943 -25.88 17.29 -2.66
CA LEU A 943 -26.09 16.14 -3.53
C LEU A 943 -25.59 16.42 -4.95
N HIS A 944 -25.96 17.59 -5.49
CA HIS A 944 -25.69 17.97 -6.88
C HIS A 944 -24.61 19.03 -6.97
N ARG A 945 -23.72 18.90 -7.96
CA ARG A 945 -22.78 19.96 -8.30
C ARG A 945 -23.54 21.17 -8.88
N PRO A 946 -23.29 22.41 -8.40
CA PRO A 946 -23.92 23.59 -8.99
C PRO A 946 -23.59 23.75 -10.48
N GLU A 947 -24.57 24.23 -11.24
CA GLU A 947 -24.45 24.37 -12.70
C GLU A 947 -23.29 25.32 -13.08
N GLY A 948 -22.37 24.83 -13.92
CA GLY A 948 -21.21 25.59 -14.39
C GLY A 948 -20.01 25.60 -13.44
N GLN A 949 -20.04 24.83 -12.36
CA GLN A 949 -18.90 24.64 -11.46
C GLN A 949 -18.08 23.42 -11.90
N GLU A 950 -16.75 23.52 -11.84
CA GLU A 950 -15.84 22.41 -12.06
C GLU A 950 -15.91 21.41 -10.88
N PRO A 951 -15.56 20.12 -11.11
CA PRO A 951 -15.49 19.14 -10.03
C PRO A 951 -14.60 19.62 -8.89
N ALA A 952 -15.12 19.55 -7.67
CA ALA A 952 -14.34 19.83 -6.48
C ALA A 952 -13.46 18.62 -6.15
N GLU A 953 -12.32 18.89 -5.50
CA GLU A 953 -11.42 17.84 -5.07
C GLU A 953 -12.04 17.03 -3.93
N ILE A 954 -12.03 15.70 -4.06
CA ILE A 954 -12.58 14.79 -3.07
C ILE A 954 -11.86 14.93 -1.74
N GLY A 955 -12.63 15.01 -0.66
CA GLY A 955 -12.12 15.23 0.70
C GLY A 955 -12.15 16.70 1.14
N THR A 956 -12.40 17.64 0.23
CA THR A 956 -12.66 19.04 0.58
C THR A 956 -14.13 19.25 1.02
N PRO A 957 -14.44 20.27 1.84
CA PRO A 957 -15.81 20.59 2.23
C PRO A 957 -16.74 20.94 1.06
N ASP A 958 -16.16 21.37 -0.07
CA ASP A 958 -16.90 21.75 -1.28
C ASP A 958 -17.22 20.55 -2.19
N ALA A 959 -16.67 19.36 -1.88
CA ALA A 959 -16.94 18.14 -2.63
C ALA A 959 -18.38 17.67 -2.43
N THR A 960 -19.10 17.58 -3.54
CA THR A 960 -20.50 17.11 -3.59
C THR A 960 -20.55 15.58 -3.68
N HIS A 961 -21.76 15.03 -3.54
CA HIS A 961 -21.98 13.62 -3.83
C HIS A 961 -21.65 13.29 -5.30
N ASP A 962 -22.04 14.16 -6.25
CA ASP A 962 -21.68 14.03 -7.67
C ASP A 962 -20.18 13.85 -7.87
N ASP A 963 -19.35 14.65 -7.19
CA ASP A 963 -17.88 14.56 -7.33
C ASP A 963 -17.37 13.18 -6.89
N MET A 964 -17.82 12.68 -5.74
CA MET A 964 -17.40 11.37 -5.26
C MET A 964 -17.87 10.24 -6.15
N PHE A 965 -19.11 10.31 -6.61
CA PHE A 965 -19.66 9.27 -7.46
C PHE A 965 -19.06 9.27 -8.87
N ASP A 966 -18.73 10.44 -9.42
CA ASP A 966 -17.97 10.57 -10.67
C ASP A 966 -16.61 9.87 -10.55
N GLU A 967 -15.92 10.06 -9.42
CA GLU A 967 -14.63 9.42 -9.17
C GLU A 967 -14.77 7.91 -9.00
N PHE A 968 -15.81 7.43 -8.30
CA PHE A 968 -16.08 6.00 -8.20
C PHE A 968 -16.42 5.36 -9.55
N ALA A 969 -17.19 6.04 -10.39
CA ALA A 969 -17.50 5.57 -11.74
C ALA A 969 -16.23 5.46 -12.60
N LYS A 970 -15.25 6.36 -12.44
CA LYS A 970 -13.94 6.25 -13.11
C LYS A 970 -13.11 5.09 -12.58
N LEU A 971 -13.13 4.84 -11.26
CA LEU A 971 -12.40 3.73 -10.64
C LEU A 971 -12.93 2.36 -11.07
N ALA A 972 -14.24 2.27 -11.29
CA ALA A 972 -14.89 1.04 -11.68
C ALA A 972 -14.77 0.72 -13.18
N ALA A 973 -14.67 1.76 -14.02
CA ALA A 973 -14.41 1.65 -15.46
C ALA A 973 -12.98 1.15 -15.73
#